data_AF-A0A7W3TRV2-F1
#
_entry.id   AF-A0A7W3TRV2-F1
#
_cell.length_a   1.000
_cell.length_b   1.000
_cell.length_c   1.000
_cell.angle_alpha   90.00
_cell.angle_beta   90.00
_cell.angle_gamma   90.00
#
_symmetry.space_group_name_H-M   'P 1'
#
loop_
_entity.id
_entity.type
_entity.pdbx_description
1 polymer ?
#
loop_
_entity_poly.entity_id
_entity_poly.type
_entity_poly.pdbx_seq_one_letter_code
_entity_poly.pdbx_strand_id
1 'polypeptide(L)'
;MAKEISNLITFNTYKFERGGLLVDMFNQFNARVGDQGTELAIQWETSKTETKINLKERGLHFFGTGSVGQYLEKLEDGTGFKMSADASTVEWEDKDEAGSLDDGITVVKLPKQFFPQKGIFFGYFGLKDRQGNIFTSVNVWFRVLGGVPTMGAAIPYFVTKFDEVLERCNGKIVDALAELREKYQAEVKKNEDMSEETRAALSKLADAVGAIQAQIDAGNVVTLVQHNKDIKSISNMITEKLAQMSMIPEAFENLDSLKQTYPSGKTGIMVTIDTGHKWIWFNNVWNDCGIYQAAGDTSYNNNKFIANNDDLRPPYDDLNSLPINSTVTYVAGLEIQNIPSAMGNSNFTIHTYGTKQGGQIGAAQLLFTDSQDNDSCYYRTAWGSPAVWSEWQISKDTKIFTEKKEIVAPYNSLDTLPAGSIVSYEPGLLDNDLPYTAASQGYTVITSGSGFAGKVQDVILSNGTRYHRISWGSPATWSGWQAISASYVFVSKDDIKEPFDSLDTLPGNSTVTYVTGLLVADFPFAGDSQGYTITTNGNGFAGKVQTVTCTNKNRYYRLQWGSPAKWGKWQPVSSNHIFTGRNQLTAPYDNLDLLPSGSVVTYVSGLPNKELPFEQDPNGYTIMTNGNGFTDTPDFEIKAGQVQIVVSANGSLYHRIAWGSPAKWGDWQDDSYTSKMKYDNLPSLAIFNSFAVIGDSYSKGYIQKADGTILGETNNKWGQFMANQYGTTFTDLSVSGQNTRKFVDGYLDRLKQTKAETYFIVLGINDASPDNNIELGSLDDIKNDSSTNPQTFYGDYARIIDTIKQTSPNSKIVLFTIMADWGLRTKFDPAIKNIGKYYGLPVINVLDDQYFSSPLFSTLQSGGHPTVPGYGILANHLMQLIQKCVVDNPDYFNFMGC
;
A
#
# COMPACT_ATOMS: atom_id res chain seq x y z
N MET A 1 -38.83 -10.22 -73.51
CA MET A 1 -37.91 -9.75 -72.45
C MET A 1 -38.39 -10.34 -71.14
N ALA A 2 -37.60 -11.21 -70.52
CA ALA A 2 -37.91 -11.71 -69.18
C ALA A 2 -37.66 -10.57 -68.17
N LYS A 3 -38.51 -10.46 -67.16
CA LYS A 3 -38.30 -9.58 -66.01
C LYS A 3 -37.14 -10.19 -65.20
N GLU A 4 -36.02 -9.49 -65.04
CA GLU A 4 -34.95 -9.97 -64.15
C GLU A 4 -35.51 -10.08 -62.72
N ILE A 5 -35.51 -11.30 -62.19
CA ILE A 5 -35.85 -11.57 -60.79
C ILE A 5 -34.52 -11.61 -60.04
N SER A 6 -34.14 -10.48 -59.43
CA SER A 6 -32.83 -10.33 -58.78
C SER A 6 -32.66 -11.18 -57.50
N ASN A 7 -33.77 -11.61 -56.90
CA ASN A 7 -33.82 -12.25 -55.58
C ASN A 7 -34.53 -13.61 -55.68
N LEU A 8 -33.79 -14.66 -56.06
CA LEU A 8 -34.29 -16.04 -56.15
C LEU A 8 -33.75 -16.90 -55.01
N ILE A 9 -34.64 -17.66 -54.37
CA ILE A 9 -34.30 -18.64 -53.32
C ILE A 9 -34.38 -20.05 -53.90
N THR A 10 -33.27 -20.79 -53.90
CA THR A 10 -33.24 -22.13 -54.49
C THR A 10 -33.65 -23.22 -53.50
N PHE A 11 -34.71 -23.95 -53.85
CA PHE A 11 -35.18 -25.16 -53.16
C PHE A 11 -34.86 -26.39 -54.01
N ASN A 12 -33.80 -27.12 -53.62
CA ASN A 12 -33.49 -28.42 -54.21
C ASN A 12 -34.28 -29.53 -53.51
N THR A 13 -35.08 -30.27 -54.29
CA THR A 13 -35.98 -31.33 -53.83
C THR A 13 -35.28 -32.67 -53.58
N TYR A 14 -33.96 -32.75 -53.82
CA TYR A 14 -33.15 -33.93 -53.54
C TYR A 14 -32.92 -34.10 -52.04
N LYS A 15 -33.05 -35.33 -51.52
CA LYS A 15 -32.81 -35.62 -50.10
C LYS A 15 -31.32 -35.55 -49.77
N PHE A 16 -30.89 -34.47 -49.13
CA PHE A 16 -29.55 -34.37 -48.56
C PHE A 16 -29.38 -35.33 -47.37
N GLU A 17 -28.36 -36.18 -47.42
CA GLU A 17 -28.00 -37.14 -46.35
C GLU A 17 -27.55 -36.47 -45.04
N ARG A 18 -27.40 -35.13 -45.01
CA ARG A 18 -26.89 -34.36 -43.86
C ARG A 18 -27.65 -33.06 -43.55
N GLY A 19 -28.99 -33.09 -43.65
CA GLY A 19 -29.83 -32.15 -42.89
C GLY A 19 -29.88 -30.69 -43.38
N GLY A 20 -30.37 -30.49 -44.60
CA GLY A 20 -30.95 -29.22 -45.05
C GLY A 20 -30.00 -28.12 -45.53
N LEU A 21 -30.59 -27.08 -46.12
CA LEU A 21 -29.90 -25.93 -46.69
C LEU A 21 -30.30 -24.68 -45.88
N LEU A 22 -29.37 -24.14 -45.10
CA LEU A 22 -29.62 -22.90 -44.35
C LEU A 22 -29.44 -21.71 -45.29
N VAL A 23 -30.55 -21.12 -45.75
CA VAL A 23 -30.55 -19.97 -46.66
C VAL A 23 -30.89 -18.71 -45.85
N ASP A 24 -29.98 -17.74 -45.84
CA ASP A 24 -30.26 -16.41 -45.31
C ASP A 24 -31.15 -15.63 -46.29
N MET A 25 -32.44 -15.56 -45.96
CA MET A 25 -33.45 -14.86 -46.76
C MET A 25 -33.56 -13.36 -46.43
N PHE A 26 -32.84 -12.83 -45.42
CA PHE A 26 -32.99 -11.45 -44.94
C PHE A 26 -32.74 -10.41 -46.04
N ASN A 27 -31.69 -10.61 -46.83
CA ASN A 27 -31.34 -9.72 -47.95
C ASN A 27 -32.22 -9.92 -49.19
N GLN A 28 -33.00 -11.01 -49.25
CA GLN A 28 -33.76 -11.41 -50.44
C GLN A 28 -35.26 -11.12 -50.32
N PHE A 29 -35.81 -11.06 -49.09
CA PHE A 29 -37.24 -10.94 -48.84
C PHE A 29 -37.58 -9.82 -47.83
N ASN A 30 -38.09 -8.68 -48.32
CA ASN A 30 -38.40 -7.49 -47.52
C ASN A 30 -39.92 -7.34 -47.30
N ALA A 31 -40.47 -8.13 -46.36
CA ALA A 31 -41.87 -8.05 -45.93
C ALA A 31 -41.98 -7.41 -44.54
N ARG A 32 -42.98 -6.53 -44.35
CA ARG A 32 -43.38 -6.05 -43.02
C ARG A 32 -44.55 -6.85 -42.50
N VAL A 33 -44.71 -6.82 -41.17
CA VAL A 33 -45.80 -7.54 -40.50
C VAL A 33 -47.14 -6.96 -40.92
N GLY A 34 -48.01 -7.83 -41.45
CA GLY A 34 -49.34 -7.47 -41.93
C GLY A 34 -49.42 -7.19 -43.43
N ASP A 35 -48.29 -7.15 -44.15
CA ASP A 35 -48.28 -7.09 -45.61
C ASP A 35 -49.02 -8.31 -46.20
N GLN A 36 -49.87 -8.08 -47.20
CA GLN A 36 -50.66 -9.11 -47.87
C GLN A 36 -50.23 -9.25 -49.32
N GLY A 37 -49.84 -10.47 -49.71
CA GLY A 37 -49.48 -10.78 -51.10
C GLY A 37 -48.05 -10.38 -51.47
N THR A 38 -47.13 -10.32 -50.51
CA THR A 38 -45.70 -10.11 -50.78
C THR A 38 -45.17 -11.24 -51.68
N GLU A 39 -44.53 -10.86 -52.77
CA GLU A 39 -43.95 -11.80 -53.75
C GLU A 39 -42.68 -12.43 -53.18
N LEU A 40 -42.68 -13.77 -53.08
CA LEU A 40 -41.52 -14.60 -52.76
C LEU A 40 -41.19 -15.45 -54.00
N ALA A 41 -39.98 -15.31 -54.52
CA ALA A 41 -39.53 -16.04 -55.71
C ALA A 41 -38.66 -17.26 -55.33
N ILE A 42 -39.08 -18.45 -55.76
CA ILE A 42 -38.48 -19.74 -55.42
C ILE A 42 -38.06 -20.45 -56.71
N GLN A 43 -36.80 -20.85 -56.80
CA GLN A 43 -36.26 -21.70 -57.86
C GLN A 43 -36.33 -23.17 -57.41
N TRP A 44 -37.10 -24.00 -58.11
CA TRP A 44 -37.22 -25.43 -57.83
C TRP A 44 -36.26 -26.26 -58.68
N GLU A 45 -35.46 -27.08 -58.01
CA GLU A 45 -34.46 -27.95 -58.62
C GLU A 45 -34.55 -29.37 -58.08
N THR A 46 -34.00 -30.33 -58.82
CA THR A 46 -33.94 -31.74 -58.43
C THR A 46 -32.59 -32.36 -58.78
N SER A 47 -32.24 -33.44 -58.09
CA SER A 47 -30.98 -34.21 -58.16
C SER A 47 -29.73 -33.50 -57.59
N LYS A 48 -28.61 -34.25 -57.54
CA LYS A 48 -27.26 -33.77 -57.20
C LYS A 48 -26.65 -32.83 -58.26
N THR A 49 -27.32 -32.61 -59.39
CA THR A 49 -26.85 -31.79 -60.52
C THR A 49 -27.75 -30.57 -60.79
N GLU A 50 -28.40 -30.04 -59.75
CA GLU A 50 -29.08 -28.71 -59.76
C GLU A 50 -30.05 -28.53 -60.95
N THR A 51 -30.76 -29.60 -61.30
CA THR A 51 -31.57 -29.65 -62.52
C THR A 51 -32.95 -29.02 -62.27
N LYS A 52 -33.23 -27.90 -62.93
CA LYS A 52 -34.47 -27.13 -62.80
C LYS A 52 -35.71 -27.97 -63.16
N ILE A 53 -36.79 -27.84 -62.38
CA ILE A 53 -38.03 -28.60 -62.58
C ILE A 53 -38.97 -27.81 -63.51
N ASN A 54 -39.31 -28.33 -64.70
CA ASN A 54 -40.28 -27.64 -65.56
C ASN A 54 -41.70 -27.70 -64.95
N LEU A 55 -42.19 -26.59 -64.38
CA LEU A 55 -43.47 -26.51 -63.67
C LEU A 55 -44.67 -26.62 -64.63
N LYS A 56 -44.68 -25.82 -65.70
CA LYS A 56 -45.83 -25.73 -66.62
C LYS A 56 -46.06 -27.01 -67.41
N GLU A 57 -45.00 -27.64 -67.90
CA GLU A 57 -45.10 -28.92 -68.63
C GLU A 57 -45.70 -30.03 -67.74
N ARG A 58 -45.41 -29.98 -66.43
CA ARG A 58 -45.87 -30.96 -65.45
C ARG A 58 -47.19 -30.57 -64.76
N GLY A 59 -47.76 -29.40 -65.06
CA GLY A 59 -48.95 -28.87 -64.40
C GLY A 59 -48.76 -28.75 -62.88
N LEU A 60 -47.61 -28.22 -62.45
CA LEU A 60 -47.24 -28.08 -61.05
C LEU A 60 -47.42 -26.64 -60.55
N HIS A 61 -48.05 -26.49 -59.38
CA HIS A 61 -48.27 -25.22 -58.69
C HIS A 61 -47.91 -25.28 -57.21
N PHE A 62 -47.68 -24.11 -56.61
CA PHE A 62 -47.22 -24.02 -55.22
C PHE A 62 -48.32 -24.30 -54.20
N PHE A 63 -47.94 -24.92 -53.08
CA PHE A 63 -48.71 -24.90 -51.84
C PHE A 63 -47.81 -24.66 -50.63
N GLY A 64 -48.39 -24.09 -49.57
CA GLY A 64 -47.78 -23.96 -48.26
C GLY A 64 -48.76 -24.36 -47.17
N THR A 65 -48.30 -25.12 -46.18
CA THR A 65 -49.08 -25.50 -44.99
C THR A 65 -48.17 -25.51 -43.76
N GLY A 66 -48.67 -25.10 -42.60
CA GLY A 66 -47.89 -25.03 -41.36
C GLY A 66 -48.68 -24.49 -40.19
N SER A 67 -47.97 -24.16 -39.11
CA SER A 67 -48.54 -23.58 -37.89
C SER A 67 -47.73 -22.37 -37.42
N VAL A 68 -48.42 -21.40 -36.82
CA VAL A 68 -47.86 -20.16 -36.27
C VAL A 68 -48.19 -20.02 -34.79
N GLY A 69 -47.18 -19.91 -33.94
CA GLY A 69 -47.32 -19.82 -32.47
C GLY A 69 -46.18 -19.04 -31.83
N GLN A 70 -46.24 -18.82 -30.52
CA GLN A 70 -45.22 -18.02 -29.81
C GLN A 70 -43.96 -18.82 -29.47
N TYR A 71 -44.08 -20.13 -29.22
CA TYR A 71 -43.00 -20.95 -28.66
C TYR A 71 -42.87 -22.32 -29.35
N LEU A 72 -41.89 -23.09 -28.90
CA LEU A 72 -41.70 -24.49 -29.25
C LEU A 72 -41.75 -25.33 -27.97
N GLU A 73 -42.41 -26.49 -28.03
CA GLU A 73 -42.39 -27.51 -26.98
C GLU A 73 -41.39 -28.61 -27.37
N LYS A 74 -40.59 -29.06 -26.40
CA LYS A 74 -39.66 -30.18 -26.57
C LYS A 74 -40.44 -31.49 -26.72
N LEU A 75 -40.01 -32.38 -27.62
CA LEU A 75 -40.58 -33.72 -27.73
C LEU A 75 -40.13 -34.59 -26.54
N GLU A 76 -41.00 -35.45 -26.04
CA GLU A 76 -40.73 -36.31 -24.87
C GLU A 76 -39.58 -37.31 -25.11
N ASP A 77 -39.35 -37.70 -26.36
CA ASP A 77 -38.25 -38.57 -26.78
C ASP A 77 -36.91 -37.82 -26.96
N GLY A 78 -36.90 -36.50 -26.79
CA GLY A 78 -35.71 -35.65 -26.96
C GLY A 78 -35.21 -35.53 -28.40
N THR A 79 -35.95 -36.02 -29.41
CA THR A 79 -35.51 -36.04 -30.82
C THR A 79 -35.65 -34.69 -31.53
N GLY A 80 -36.39 -33.75 -30.96
CA GLY A 80 -36.61 -32.43 -31.53
C GLY A 80 -37.65 -31.60 -30.77
N PHE A 81 -38.26 -30.67 -31.50
CA PHE A 81 -39.26 -29.74 -30.99
C PHE A 81 -40.49 -29.73 -31.90
N LYS A 82 -41.67 -29.48 -31.31
CA LYS A 82 -42.95 -29.22 -31.99
C LYS A 82 -43.41 -27.80 -31.70
N MET A 83 -44.33 -27.28 -32.50
CA MET A 83 -45.04 -26.04 -32.14
C MET A 83 -45.83 -26.23 -30.83
N SER A 84 -45.83 -25.22 -29.97
CA SER A 84 -46.57 -25.23 -28.72
C SER A 84 -48.09 -25.16 -28.93
N ALA A 85 -48.87 -25.54 -27.92
CA ALA A 85 -50.33 -25.68 -28.01
C ALA A 85 -51.10 -24.38 -28.35
N ASP A 86 -50.47 -23.20 -28.28
CA ASP A 86 -51.04 -21.92 -28.73
C ASP A 86 -50.98 -21.69 -30.25
N ALA A 87 -50.33 -22.59 -31.01
CA ALA A 87 -50.12 -22.40 -32.43
C ALA A 87 -51.40 -22.58 -33.28
N SER A 88 -51.59 -21.68 -34.25
CA SER A 88 -52.71 -21.69 -35.21
C SER A 88 -52.26 -22.21 -36.58
N THR A 89 -53.02 -23.11 -37.18
CA THR A 89 -52.75 -23.66 -38.53
C THR A 89 -52.98 -22.61 -39.63
N VAL A 90 -52.13 -22.65 -40.65
CA VAL A 90 -52.17 -21.78 -41.84
C VAL A 90 -51.89 -22.58 -43.11
N GLU A 91 -52.74 -22.40 -44.13
CA GLU A 91 -52.65 -23.11 -45.41
C GLU A 91 -52.90 -22.16 -46.59
N TRP A 92 -52.23 -22.40 -47.71
CA TRP A 92 -52.39 -21.66 -48.95
C TRP A 92 -51.98 -22.49 -50.18
N GLU A 93 -52.61 -22.25 -51.33
CA GLU A 93 -52.34 -22.98 -52.57
C GLU A 93 -52.65 -22.12 -53.81
N ASP A 94 -51.73 -22.12 -54.77
CA ASP A 94 -51.76 -21.32 -56.02
C ASP A 94 -52.62 -22.01 -57.11
N LYS A 95 -53.92 -22.17 -56.83
CA LYS A 95 -54.82 -23.05 -57.60
C LYS A 95 -55.09 -22.65 -59.05
N ASP A 96 -54.73 -21.43 -59.45
CA ASP A 96 -54.83 -20.94 -60.82
C ASP A 96 -53.49 -21.00 -61.59
N GLU A 97 -52.44 -21.54 -60.95
CA GLU A 97 -51.07 -21.67 -61.46
C GLU A 97 -50.42 -20.32 -61.84
N ALA A 98 -50.98 -19.19 -61.37
CA ALA A 98 -50.57 -17.85 -61.78
C ALA A 98 -49.11 -17.50 -61.39
N GLY A 99 -48.58 -18.14 -60.34
CA GLY A 99 -47.20 -18.02 -59.90
C GLY A 99 -46.21 -18.97 -60.60
N SER A 100 -46.67 -19.95 -61.38
CA SER A 100 -45.80 -20.96 -62.01
C SER A 100 -45.18 -20.47 -63.33
N LEU A 101 -43.90 -20.13 -63.28
CA LEU A 101 -43.13 -19.67 -64.43
C LEU A 101 -42.32 -20.81 -65.08
N ASP A 102 -41.67 -20.47 -66.20
CA ASP A 102 -40.72 -21.37 -66.87
C ASP A 102 -39.43 -21.50 -66.04
N ASP A 103 -38.52 -22.39 -66.45
CA ASP A 103 -37.24 -22.66 -65.76
C ASP A 103 -37.33 -23.04 -64.27
N GLY A 104 -38.49 -23.51 -63.81
CA GLY A 104 -38.67 -23.98 -62.44
C GLY A 104 -38.92 -22.92 -61.40
N ILE A 105 -39.28 -21.70 -61.81
CA ILE A 105 -39.49 -20.59 -60.88
C ILE A 105 -40.97 -20.51 -60.47
N THR A 106 -41.23 -20.46 -59.17
CA THR A 106 -42.51 -20.00 -58.60
C THR A 106 -42.36 -18.58 -58.10
N VAL A 107 -43.30 -17.68 -58.40
CA VAL A 107 -43.47 -16.40 -57.69
C VAL A 107 -44.77 -16.45 -56.89
N VAL A 108 -44.66 -16.72 -55.58
CA VAL A 108 -45.81 -16.89 -54.70
C VAL A 108 -46.15 -15.61 -53.93
N LYS A 109 -47.45 -15.28 -53.86
CA LYS A 109 -48.00 -14.15 -53.08
C LYS A 109 -48.53 -14.65 -51.74
N LEU A 110 -47.63 -14.78 -50.77
CA LEU A 110 -47.98 -15.38 -49.48
C LEU A 110 -49.03 -14.55 -48.69
N PRO A 111 -50.03 -15.19 -48.06
CA PRO A 111 -50.94 -14.52 -47.14
C PRO A 111 -50.23 -14.01 -45.89
N LYS A 112 -50.74 -12.91 -45.31
CA LYS A 112 -50.21 -12.29 -44.09
C LYS A 112 -50.08 -13.25 -42.90
N GLN A 113 -50.88 -14.32 -42.86
CA GLN A 113 -50.89 -15.31 -41.80
C GLN A 113 -49.60 -16.15 -41.74
N PHE A 114 -48.80 -16.22 -42.80
CA PHE A 114 -47.51 -16.92 -42.79
C PHE A 114 -46.40 -16.14 -42.04
N PHE A 115 -46.62 -14.86 -41.72
CA PHE A 115 -45.60 -13.97 -41.14
C PHE A 115 -46.01 -13.41 -39.77
N PRO A 116 -45.62 -14.07 -38.65
CA PRO A 116 -45.94 -13.60 -37.31
C PRO A 116 -45.23 -12.28 -36.94
N GLN A 117 -45.90 -11.44 -36.17
CA GLN A 117 -45.35 -10.19 -35.60
C GLN A 117 -44.26 -10.45 -34.55
N LYS A 118 -44.41 -11.56 -33.84
CA LYS A 118 -43.50 -12.16 -32.87
C LYS A 118 -43.85 -13.65 -32.81
N GLY A 119 -42.86 -14.52 -32.69
CA GLY A 119 -43.05 -15.97 -32.62
C GLY A 119 -42.45 -16.70 -33.80
N ILE A 120 -43.00 -17.87 -34.10
CA ILE A 120 -42.44 -18.87 -35.01
C ILE A 120 -43.55 -19.37 -35.96
N PHE A 121 -43.25 -19.41 -37.26
CA PHE A 121 -43.92 -20.26 -38.24
C PHE A 121 -43.09 -21.53 -38.44
N PHE A 122 -43.74 -22.68 -38.49
CA PHE A 122 -43.12 -23.95 -38.86
C PHE A 122 -44.06 -24.74 -39.78
N GLY A 123 -43.57 -25.19 -40.93
CA GLY A 123 -44.39 -25.85 -41.93
C GLY A 123 -43.61 -26.36 -43.13
N TYR A 124 -44.31 -26.48 -44.26
CA TYR A 124 -43.80 -27.03 -45.52
C TYR A 124 -44.25 -26.18 -46.70
N PHE A 125 -43.32 -25.88 -47.60
CA PHE A 125 -43.61 -25.33 -48.93
C PHE A 125 -43.36 -26.42 -49.97
N GLY A 126 -44.20 -26.53 -50.99
CA GLY A 126 -44.13 -27.64 -51.94
C GLY A 126 -44.83 -27.36 -53.27
N LEU A 127 -44.81 -28.37 -54.12
CA LEU A 127 -45.51 -28.38 -55.41
C LEU A 127 -46.60 -29.46 -55.40
N LYS A 128 -47.78 -29.13 -55.92
CA LYS A 128 -48.89 -30.06 -56.21
C LYS A 128 -49.13 -30.14 -57.72
N ASP A 129 -49.76 -31.22 -58.16
CA ASP A 129 -50.37 -31.32 -59.49
C ASP A 129 -51.82 -30.83 -59.51
N ARG A 130 -52.40 -30.69 -60.71
CA ARG A 130 -53.82 -30.34 -60.96
C ARG A 130 -54.84 -31.29 -60.33
N GLN A 131 -54.44 -32.50 -59.94
CA GLN A 131 -55.28 -33.48 -59.26
C GLN A 131 -55.19 -33.36 -57.74
N GLY A 132 -54.32 -32.48 -57.22
CA GLY A 132 -54.09 -32.21 -55.81
C GLY A 132 -53.03 -33.10 -55.16
N ASN A 133 -52.35 -33.96 -55.92
CA ASN A 133 -51.28 -34.80 -55.38
C ASN A 133 -50.04 -33.95 -55.10
N ILE A 134 -49.40 -34.18 -53.95
CA ILE A 134 -48.14 -33.50 -53.60
C ILE A 134 -47.00 -34.16 -54.40
N PHE A 135 -46.37 -33.39 -55.27
CA PHE A 135 -45.20 -33.81 -56.04
C PHE A 135 -43.92 -33.76 -55.19
N THR A 136 -43.77 -32.71 -54.37
CA THR A 136 -42.64 -32.53 -53.46
C THR A 136 -42.95 -31.52 -52.37
N SER A 137 -42.22 -31.55 -51.26
CA SER A 137 -42.30 -30.56 -50.20
C SER A 137 -40.97 -30.42 -49.44
N VAL A 138 -40.71 -29.22 -48.94
CA VAL A 138 -39.52 -28.80 -48.22
C VAL A 138 -39.96 -28.18 -46.89
N ASN A 139 -39.39 -28.62 -45.76
CA ASN A 139 -39.60 -27.98 -44.45
C ASN A 139 -39.17 -26.52 -44.53
N VAL A 140 -39.98 -25.59 -44.02
CA VAL A 140 -39.68 -24.15 -43.94
C VAL A 140 -40.09 -23.61 -42.58
N TRP A 141 -39.25 -22.76 -41.99
CA TRP A 141 -39.55 -22.07 -40.74
C TRP A 141 -39.15 -20.59 -40.77
N PHE A 142 -39.87 -19.77 -40.01
CA PHE A 142 -39.61 -18.34 -39.82
C PHE A 142 -39.64 -18.02 -38.32
N ARG A 143 -38.65 -17.30 -37.78
CA ARG A 143 -38.61 -16.84 -36.38
C ARG A 143 -38.36 -15.33 -36.34
N VAL A 144 -39.13 -14.58 -35.57
CA VAL A 144 -38.94 -13.12 -35.41
C VAL A 144 -38.55 -12.79 -33.96
N LEU A 145 -37.31 -12.32 -33.77
CA LEU A 145 -36.77 -11.88 -32.48
C LEU A 145 -36.35 -10.41 -32.56
N GLY A 146 -36.93 -9.54 -31.73
CA GLY A 146 -36.49 -8.14 -31.60
C GLY A 146 -36.55 -7.29 -32.88
N GLY A 147 -37.32 -7.72 -33.89
CA GLY A 147 -37.37 -7.10 -35.21
C GLY A 147 -36.47 -7.73 -36.28
N VAL A 148 -35.65 -8.74 -35.92
CA VAL A 148 -34.84 -9.51 -36.87
C VAL A 148 -35.56 -10.82 -37.23
N PRO A 149 -35.99 -11.02 -38.49
CA PRO A 149 -36.49 -12.30 -38.98
C PRO A 149 -35.33 -13.23 -39.36
N THR A 150 -35.36 -14.47 -38.88
CA THR A 150 -34.48 -15.56 -39.29
C THR A 150 -35.30 -16.66 -39.96
N MET A 151 -34.77 -17.25 -41.04
CA MET A 151 -35.51 -18.23 -41.86
C MET A 151 -34.61 -19.42 -42.21
N GLY A 152 -35.19 -20.58 -42.53
CA GLY A 152 -34.42 -21.76 -42.94
C GLY A 152 -35.26 -22.83 -43.65
N ALA A 153 -34.60 -23.66 -44.47
CA ALA A 153 -35.24 -24.66 -45.31
C ALA A 153 -34.64 -26.08 -45.15
N ALA A 154 -35.45 -27.10 -45.44
CA ALA A 154 -35.08 -28.52 -45.55
C ALA A 154 -34.52 -29.21 -44.27
N ILE A 155 -34.66 -28.63 -43.08
CA ILE A 155 -34.34 -29.29 -41.80
C ILE A 155 -35.63 -29.80 -41.14
N PRO A 156 -35.75 -31.10 -40.80
CA PRO A 156 -37.01 -31.66 -40.25
C PRO A 156 -37.30 -31.29 -38.79
N TYR A 157 -36.31 -30.83 -38.02
CA TYR A 157 -36.47 -30.43 -36.62
C TYR A 157 -35.66 -29.18 -36.29
N PHE A 158 -36.23 -28.29 -35.49
CA PHE A 158 -35.58 -27.05 -35.03
C PHE A 158 -34.52 -27.35 -33.94
N VAL A 159 -33.39 -27.96 -34.31
CA VAL A 159 -32.28 -28.23 -33.36
C VAL A 159 -31.34 -27.03 -33.32
N THR A 160 -31.77 -25.98 -32.63
CA THR A 160 -30.85 -24.97 -32.12
C THR A 160 -29.98 -25.60 -31.04
N LYS A 161 -28.81 -26.12 -31.43
CA LYS A 161 -27.68 -26.38 -30.50
C LYS A 161 -27.43 -25.20 -29.56
N PHE A 162 -27.78 -23.99 -29.97
CA PHE A 162 -27.76 -22.78 -29.17
C PHE A 162 -28.74 -22.81 -27.98
N ASP A 163 -29.99 -23.24 -28.18
CA ASP A 163 -31.00 -23.30 -27.11
C ASP A 163 -30.72 -24.49 -26.16
N GLU A 164 -30.22 -25.63 -26.66
CA GLU A 164 -29.69 -26.72 -25.82
C GLU A 164 -28.46 -26.28 -25.00
N VAL A 165 -27.58 -25.45 -25.57
CA VAL A 165 -26.44 -24.86 -24.86
C VAL A 165 -26.93 -23.88 -23.80
N LEU A 166 -27.96 -23.06 -24.08
CA LEU A 166 -28.55 -22.14 -23.11
C LEU A 166 -29.21 -22.89 -21.93
N GLU A 167 -30.01 -23.93 -22.18
CA GLU A 167 -30.56 -24.79 -21.10
C GLU A 167 -29.43 -25.41 -20.27
N ARG A 168 -28.41 -25.99 -20.92
CA ARG A 168 -27.30 -26.66 -20.23
C ARG A 168 -26.41 -25.67 -19.47
N CYS A 169 -26.25 -24.44 -19.95
CA CYS A 169 -25.57 -23.36 -19.23
C CYS A 169 -26.39 -22.90 -18.03
N ASN A 170 -27.70 -22.71 -18.18
CA ASN A 170 -28.59 -22.35 -17.07
C ASN A 170 -28.60 -23.43 -15.98
N GLY A 171 -28.71 -24.72 -16.34
CA GLY A 171 -28.61 -25.83 -15.39
C GLY A 171 -27.30 -25.81 -14.61
N LYS A 172 -26.15 -25.73 -15.32
CA LYS A 172 -24.83 -25.64 -14.68
C LYS A 172 -24.64 -24.40 -13.80
N ILE A 173 -25.26 -23.28 -14.14
CA ILE A 173 -25.24 -22.06 -13.31
C ILE A 173 -26.09 -22.26 -12.04
N VAL A 174 -27.26 -22.90 -12.15
CA VAL A 174 -28.11 -23.24 -10.99
C VAL A 174 -27.40 -24.23 -10.07
N ASP A 175 -26.79 -25.29 -10.61
CA ASP A 175 -26.04 -26.28 -9.85
C ASP A 175 -24.82 -25.64 -9.15
N ALA A 176 -24.05 -24.81 -9.88
CA ALA A 176 -22.92 -24.09 -9.30
C ALA A 176 -23.36 -23.10 -8.22
N LEU A 177 -24.48 -22.39 -8.40
CA LEU A 177 -25.05 -21.50 -7.37
C LEU A 177 -25.58 -22.29 -6.16
N ALA A 178 -26.08 -23.51 -6.34
CA ALA A 178 -26.48 -24.38 -5.25
C ALA A 178 -25.27 -24.86 -4.43
N GLU A 179 -24.22 -25.37 -5.07
CA GLU A 179 -22.96 -25.73 -4.40
C GLU A 179 -22.32 -24.53 -3.67
N LEU A 180 -22.31 -23.35 -4.31
CA LEU A 180 -21.69 -22.16 -3.73
C LEU A 180 -22.51 -21.63 -2.55
N ARG A 181 -23.85 -21.75 -2.59
CA ARG A 181 -24.72 -21.51 -1.44
C ARG A 181 -24.48 -22.52 -0.32
N GLU A 182 -24.34 -23.81 -0.62
CA GLU A 182 -24.07 -24.84 0.39
C GLU A 182 -22.73 -24.62 1.08
N LYS A 183 -21.66 -24.36 0.31
CA LYS A 183 -20.33 -24.00 0.82
C LYS A 183 -20.37 -22.71 1.64
N TYR A 184 -21.12 -21.70 1.20
CA TYR A 184 -21.31 -20.46 1.95
C TYR A 184 -22.04 -20.70 3.29
N GLN A 185 -23.12 -21.48 3.30
CA GLN A 185 -23.85 -21.82 4.52
C GLN A 185 -23.00 -22.64 5.49
N ALA A 186 -22.18 -23.57 4.99
CA ALA A 186 -21.23 -24.32 5.81
C ALA A 186 -20.16 -23.42 6.45
N GLU A 187 -19.60 -22.46 5.71
CA GLU A 187 -18.60 -21.52 6.24
C GLU A 187 -19.26 -20.48 7.19
N VAL A 188 -20.49 -20.03 6.92
CA VAL A 188 -21.27 -19.21 7.86
C VAL A 188 -21.47 -19.96 9.17
N LYS A 189 -21.95 -21.21 9.12
CA LYS A 189 -22.16 -22.01 10.33
C LYS A 189 -20.86 -22.22 11.12
N LYS A 190 -19.75 -22.51 10.44
CA LYS A 190 -18.43 -22.63 11.08
C LYS A 190 -18.01 -21.33 11.78
N ASN A 191 -18.31 -20.17 11.20
CA ASN A 191 -18.06 -18.87 11.84
C ASN A 191 -19.02 -18.59 13.02
N GLU A 192 -20.28 -19.07 12.96
CA GLU A 192 -21.22 -19.03 14.08
C GLU A 192 -20.73 -19.92 15.25
N ASP A 193 -20.37 -21.18 14.98
CA ASP A 193 -19.81 -22.13 15.95
C ASP A 193 -18.54 -21.56 16.61
N MET A 194 -17.60 -21.01 15.82
CA MET A 194 -16.40 -20.32 16.34
C MET A 194 -16.74 -19.07 17.17
N SER A 195 -17.81 -18.35 16.81
CA SER A 195 -18.27 -17.19 17.57
C SER A 195 -18.89 -17.59 18.91
N GLU A 196 -19.59 -18.72 18.98
CA GLU A 196 -20.10 -19.28 20.23
C GLU A 196 -18.96 -19.74 21.16
N GLU A 197 -17.96 -20.46 20.63
CA GLU A 197 -16.77 -20.84 21.40
C GLU A 197 -16.02 -19.61 21.92
N THR A 198 -15.85 -18.59 21.08
CA THR A 198 -15.21 -17.31 21.46
C THR A 198 -16.00 -16.58 22.55
N ARG A 199 -17.35 -16.53 22.46
CA ARG A 199 -18.20 -15.96 23.52
C ARG A 199 -18.11 -16.74 24.82
N ALA A 200 -18.06 -18.07 24.76
CA ALA A 200 -17.90 -18.92 25.95
C ALA A 200 -16.52 -18.72 26.61
N ALA A 201 -15.46 -18.58 25.82
CA ALA A 201 -14.12 -18.24 26.32
C ALA A 201 -14.08 -16.82 26.95
N LEU A 202 -14.72 -15.84 26.30
CA LEU A 202 -14.81 -14.47 26.82
C LEU A 202 -15.62 -14.39 28.12
N SER A 203 -16.70 -15.16 28.26
CA SER A 203 -17.45 -15.26 29.52
C SER A 203 -16.57 -15.79 30.66
N LYS A 204 -15.83 -16.88 30.43
CA LYS A 204 -14.90 -17.42 31.44
C LYS A 204 -13.79 -16.43 31.82
N LEU A 205 -13.31 -15.64 30.85
CA LEU A 205 -12.35 -14.57 31.13
C LEU A 205 -12.98 -13.44 31.95
N ALA A 206 -14.22 -13.04 31.65
CA ALA A 206 -14.95 -12.06 32.43
C ALA A 206 -15.20 -12.53 33.88
N ASP A 207 -15.55 -13.81 34.07
CA ASP A 207 -15.68 -14.43 35.40
C ASP A 207 -14.36 -14.39 36.18
N ALA A 208 -13.24 -14.73 35.51
CA ALA A 208 -11.90 -14.70 36.12
C ALA A 208 -11.45 -13.27 36.48
N VAL A 209 -11.68 -12.29 35.59
CA VAL A 209 -11.41 -10.87 35.87
C VAL A 209 -12.29 -10.36 37.00
N GLY A 210 -13.58 -10.73 37.04
CA GLY A 210 -14.49 -10.42 38.13
C GLY A 210 -14.03 -11.00 39.47
N ALA A 211 -13.50 -12.23 39.48
CA ALA A 211 -12.92 -12.83 40.68
C ALA A 211 -11.66 -12.11 41.17
N ILE A 212 -10.79 -11.65 40.25
CA ILE A 212 -9.62 -10.82 40.60
C ILE A 212 -10.07 -9.47 41.15
N GLN A 213 -11.05 -8.82 40.51
CA GLN A 213 -11.61 -7.54 40.99
C GLN A 213 -12.23 -7.70 42.39
N ALA A 214 -12.95 -8.79 42.66
CA ALA A 214 -13.50 -9.07 43.98
C ALA A 214 -12.40 -9.26 45.05
N GLN A 215 -11.22 -9.79 44.71
CA GLN A 215 -10.08 -9.86 45.64
C GLN A 215 -9.48 -8.47 45.92
N ILE A 216 -9.44 -7.59 44.92
CA ILE A 216 -9.00 -6.19 45.06
C ILE A 216 -10.00 -5.42 45.94
N ASP A 217 -11.29 -5.51 45.64
CA ASP A 217 -12.38 -4.81 46.35
C ASP A 217 -12.52 -5.27 47.81
N ALA A 218 -12.27 -6.56 48.08
CA ALA A 218 -12.22 -7.11 49.44
C ALA A 218 -10.98 -6.67 50.25
N GLY A 219 -10.03 -5.95 49.64
CA GLY A 219 -8.80 -5.50 50.30
C GLY A 219 -7.77 -6.61 50.55
N ASN A 220 -7.92 -7.78 49.91
CA ASN A 220 -6.98 -8.90 50.04
C ASN A 220 -5.66 -8.67 49.28
N VAL A 221 -5.56 -7.58 48.51
CA VAL A 221 -4.38 -7.19 47.73
C VAL A 221 -3.82 -5.87 48.26
N VAL A 222 -2.60 -5.90 48.81
CA VAL A 222 -1.90 -4.67 49.24
C VAL A 222 -1.45 -3.90 48.01
N THR A 223 -2.04 -2.73 47.76
CA THR A 223 -1.61 -1.86 46.66
C THR A 223 -0.26 -1.21 46.95
N LEU A 224 0.52 -0.91 45.91
CA LEU A 224 1.80 -0.18 46.06
C LEU A 224 1.61 1.20 46.73
N VAL A 225 0.46 1.86 46.52
CA VAL A 225 0.11 3.11 47.19
C VAL A 225 -0.11 2.90 48.69
N GLN A 226 -0.78 1.81 49.10
CA GLN A 226 -0.95 1.49 50.51
C GLN A 226 0.40 1.11 51.15
N HIS A 227 1.18 0.25 50.49
CA HIS A 227 2.52 -0.12 50.95
C HIS A 227 3.44 1.09 51.15
N ASN A 228 3.43 2.05 50.21
CA ASN A 228 4.21 3.29 50.32
C ASN A 228 3.68 4.23 51.41
N LYS A 229 2.36 4.26 51.67
CA LYS A 229 1.79 4.97 52.82
C LYS A 229 2.21 4.32 54.14
N ASP A 230 2.22 2.99 54.21
CA ASP A 230 2.63 2.25 55.41
C ASP A 230 4.13 2.48 55.69
N ILE A 231 4.99 2.38 54.68
CA ILE A 231 6.42 2.73 54.78
C ILE A 231 6.61 4.18 55.20
N LYS A 232 5.86 5.14 54.62
CA LYS A 232 5.95 6.55 55.00
C LYS A 232 5.47 6.78 56.44
N SER A 233 4.42 6.08 56.88
CA SER A 233 3.94 6.12 58.27
C SER A 233 5.00 5.59 59.24
N ILE A 234 5.64 4.47 58.91
CA ILE A 234 6.77 3.90 59.67
C ILE A 234 7.95 4.89 59.70
N SER A 235 8.32 5.49 58.57
CA SER A 235 9.39 6.50 58.49
C SER A 235 9.09 7.74 59.33
N ASN A 236 7.84 8.23 59.32
CA ASN A 236 7.40 9.33 60.17
C ASN A 236 7.46 8.95 61.65
N MET A 237 6.95 7.77 62.05
CA MET A 237 7.05 7.31 63.45
C MET A 237 8.51 7.19 63.91
N ILE A 238 9.41 6.71 63.05
CA ILE A 238 10.86 6.66 63.33
C ILE A 238 11.41 8.09 63.50
N THR A 239 11.10 9.00 62.59
CA THR A 239 11.56 10.39 62.64
C THR A 239 11.05 11.11 63.88
N GLU A 240 9.78 10.94 64.25
CA GLU A 240 9.17 11.48 65.47
C GLU A 240 9.83 10.90 66.73
N LYS A 241 10.12 9.60 66.75
CA LYS A 241 10.83 8.95 67.87
C LYS A 241 12.27 9.41 68.00
N LEU A 242 12.98 9.60 66.88
CA LEU A 242 14.33 10.17 66.87
C LEU A 242 14.33 11.64 67.32
N ALA A 243 13.34 12.43 66.90
CA ALA A 243 13.19 13.82 67.35
C ALA A 243 12.86 13.95 68.85
N GLN A 244 12.28 12.91 69.46
CA GLN A 244 12.04 12.81 70.90
C GLN A 244 13.29 12.39 71.71
N MET A 245 14.42 12.07 71.06
CA MET A 245 15.66 11.71 71.77
C MET A 245 16.42 12.97 72.20
N SER A 246 16.54 13.19 73.51
CA SER A 246 17.45 14.23 74.02
C SER A 246 18.91 13.83 73.76
N MET A 247 19.58 14.61 72.92
CA MET A 247 21.02 14.47 72.61
C MET A 247 21.92 15.14 73.65
N ILE A 248 21.37 15.99 74.52
CA ILE A 248 22.09 16.63 75.62
C ILE A 248 21.95 15.73 76.86
N PRO A 249 23.05 15.25 77.45
CA PRO A 249 22.98 14.46 78.66
C PRO A 249 22.78 15.32 79.90
N GLU A 250 21.96 14.84 80.82
CA GLU A 250 21.85 15.42 82.16
C GLU A 250 22.79 14.69 83.10
N ALA A 251 23.64 15.45 83.80
CA ALA A 251 24.64 14.91 84.70
C ALA A 251 24.12 14.87 86.15
N PHE A 252 24.33 13.73 86.82
CA PHE A 252 23.94 13.48 88.22
C PHE A 252 25.18 13.01 88.99
N GLU A 253 25.25 13.32 90.29
CA GLU A 253 26.42 12.93 91.10
C GLU A 253 26.63 11.41 91.10
N ASN A 254 25.55 10.64 91.22
CA ASN A 254 25.53 9.18 91.24
C ASN A 254 24.15 8.64 90.81
N LEU A 255 24.04 7.30 90.69
CA LEU A 255 22.80 6.63 90.26
C LEU A 255 21.61 6.85 91.20
N ASP A 256 21.83 6.99 92.50
CA ASP A 256 20.74 7.18 93.47
C ASP A 256 20.18 8.61 93.38
N SER A 257 21.02 9.62 93.15
CA SER A 257 20.58 10.99 92.81
C SER A 257 19.74 11.05 91.53
N LEU A 258 20.10 10.26 90.50
CA LEU A 258 19.31 10.11 89.28
C LEU A 258 17.93 9.49 89.58
N LYS A 259 17.90 8.37 90.32
CA LYS A 259 16.64 7.69 90.71
C LYS A 259 15.76 8.56 91.62
N GLN A 260 16.35 9.38 92.49
CA GLN A 260 15.60 10.29 93.36
C GLN A 260 14.98 11.45 92.56
N THR A 261 15.71 11.98 91.58
CA THR A 261 15.23 13.08 90.72
C THR A 261 14.17 12.61 89.74
N TYR A 262 14.35 11.42 89.16
CA TYR A 262 13.46 10.81 88.18
C TYR A 262 13.02 9.39 88.62
N PRO A 263 12.17 9.27 89.67
CA PRO A 263 11.75 7.98 90.24
C PRO A 263 10.84 7.17 89.32
N SER A 264 10.15 7.84 88.39
CA SER A 264 9.36 7.22 87.32
C SER A 264 10.08 7.23 85.96
N GLY A 265 11.37 7.57 85.96
CA GLY A 265 12.20 7.68 84.77
C GLY A 265 12.06 8.99 83.99
N LYS A 266 12.98 9.19 83.05
CA LYS A 266 12.93 10.26 82.05
C LYS A 266 13.61 9.80 80.76
N THR A 267 13.01 10.12 79.62
CA THR A 267 13.58 9.84 78.30
C THR A 267 14.79 10.73 78.04
N GLY A 268 15.93 10.13 77.74
CA GLY A 268 17.20 10.83 77.46
C GLY A 268 18.39 9.99 77.87
N ILE A 269 19.60 10.48 77.55
CA ILE A 269 20.85 9.93 78.08
C ILE A 269 21.15 10.66 79.38
N MET A 270 21.27 9.94 80.49
CA MET A 270 21.66 10.52 81.79
C MET A 270 23.08 10.07 82.11
N VAL A 271 23.93 10.90 82.71
CA VAL A 271 25.32 10.53 83.01
C VAL A 271 25.58 10.65 84.50
N THR A 272 26.11 9.59 85.12
CA THR A 272 26.51 9.60 86.52
C THR A 272 27.99 9.98 86.63
N ILE A 273 28.29 11.07 87.34
CA ILE A 273 29.62 11.71 87.36
C ILE A 273 30.64 10.83 88.10
N ASP A 274 30.22 10.15 89.17
CA ASP A 274 31.04 9.21 89.96
C ASP A 274 31.72 8.09 89.14
N THR A 275 31.11 7.70 88.03
CA THR A 275 31.45 6.53 87.22
C THR A 275 31.71 6.89 85.75
N GLY A 276 31.24 8.05 85.29
CA GLY A 276 31.22 8.43 83.87
C GLY A 276 30.27 7.59 83.01
N HIS A 277 29.44 6.74 83.62
CA HIS A 277 28.50 5.84 82.94
C HIS A 277 27.26 6.59 82.46
N LYS A 278 26.74 6.17 81.30
CA LYS A 278 25.48 6.68 80.74
C LYS A 278 24.34 5.70 81.01
N TRP A 279 23.18 6.25 81.37
CA TRP A 279 21.99 5.54 81.79
C TRP A 279 20.80 5.96 80.92
N ILE A 280 19.93 5.01 80.60
CA ILE A 280 18.69 5.27 79.86
C ILE A 280 17.49 4.64 80.56
N TRP A 281 16.35 5.32 80.53
CA TRP A 281 15.08 4.76 81.01
C TRP A 281 14.39 3.98 79.89
N PHE A 282 14.28 2.67 80.08
CA PHE A 282 13.65 1.77 79.10
C PHE A 282 13.00 0.59 79.84
N ASN A 283 11.84 0.11 79.35
CA ASN A 283 11.03 -0.92 80.03
C ASN A 283 10.74 -0.64 81.52
N ASN A 284 10.48 0.62 81.86
CA ASN A 284 10.25 1.09 83.24
C ASN A 284 11.39 0.80 84.24
N VAL A 285 12.63 0.70 83.75
CA VAL A 285 13.85 0.59 84.57
C VAL A 285 14.98 1.46 84.03
N TRP A 286 15.89 1.88 84.92
CA TRP A 286 17.15 2.54 84.55
C TRP A 286 18.18 1.49 84.15
N ASN A 287 18.67 1.56 82.91
CA ASN A 287 19.64 0.61 82.35
C ASN A 287 21.01 1.29 82.21
N ASP A 288 22.07 0.65 82.70
CA ASP A 288 23.45 1.08 82.47
C ASP A 288 23.85 0.77 81.02
N CYS A 289 24.45 1.73 80.34
CA CYS A 289 24.93 1.63 78.97
C CYS A 289 26.45 1.90 78.87
N GLY A 290 27.18 1.94 79.99
CA GLY A 290 28.63 2.13 80.07
C GLY A 290 29.09 3.56 79.80
N ILE A 291 30.40 3.79 79.80
CA ILE A 291 31.05 5.11 79.77
C ILE A 291 30.54 6.01 78.62
N TYR A 292 30.32 7.30 78.91
CA TYR A 292 29.70 8.26 77.99
C TYR A 292 30.63 8.76 76.86
N GLN A 293 31.94 8.86 77.08
CA GLN A 293 32.89 9.33 76.06
C GLN A 293 34.19 8.50 76.01
N ALA A 294 34.55 8.06 74.80
CA ALA A 294 35.90 7.69 74.39
C ALA A 294 36.33 8.63 73.24
N ALA A 295 37.63 8.81 73.05
CA ALA A 295 38.14 9.95 72.26
C ALA A 295 37.89 9.85 70.75
N GLY A 296 37.14 10.83 70.23
CA GLY A 296 37.44 11.57 69.00
C GLY A 296 37.27 10.87 67.64
N ASP A 297 36.15 11.14 66.97
CA ASP A 297 36.16 11.45 65.53
C ASP A 297 35.02 12.43 65.19
N THR A 298 35.24 13.35 64.25
CA THR A 298 34.29 14.45 63.94
C THR A 298 33.94 14.49 62.45
N SER A 299 32.69 14.21 62.11
CA SER A 299 32.19 14.26 60.73
C SER A 299 31.73 15.66 60.30
N TYR A 300 31.87 15.92 59.00
CA TYR A 300 31.82 17.26 58.38
C TYR A 300 30.40 17.78 58.14
N ASN A 301 30.24 19.11 58.20
CA ASN A 301 29.11 19.84 57.66
C ASN A 301 29.63 20.77 56.55
N ASN A 302 29.21 20.55 55.30
CA ASN A 302 29.91 21.09 54.10
C ASN A 302 29.43 22.47 53.60
N ASN A 303 28.62 23.20 54.36
CA ASN A 303 28.16 24.55 53.98
C ASN A 303 28.84 25.62 54.84
N LYS A 304 29.31 26.72 54.25
CA LYS A 304 30.10 27.75 54.95
C LYS A 304 29.82 29.17 54.44
N PHE A 305 29.95 30.16 55.33
CA PHE A 305 29.92 31.59 55.01
C PHE A 305 31.29 32.18 55.34
N ILE A 306 31.89 32.95 54.42
CA ILE A 306 33.22 33.56 54.58
C ILE A 306 33.05 35.08 54.61
N ALA A 307 33.34 35.69 55.75
CA ALA A 307 33.09 37.11 56.03
C ALA A 307 34.35 37.97 56.15
N ASN A 308 35.53 37.36 56.17
CA ASN A 308 36.82 37.99 56.44
C ASN A 308 37.97 37.09 55.94
N ASN A 309 39.19 37.62 55.89
CA ASN A 309 40.37 36.88 55.44
C ASN A 309 40.90 35.85 56.47
N ASP A 310 40.53 35.94 57.75
CA ASP A 310 40.95 34.95 58.78
C ASP A 310 40.23 33.60 58.61
N ASP A 311 39.01 33.62 58.08
CA ASP A 311 38.22 32.44 57.69
C ASP A 311 38.65 31.82 56.34
N LEU A 312 39.48 32.54 55.58
CA LEU A 312 39.96 32.19 54.24
C LEU A 312 41.20 31.31 54.32
N ARG A 313 40.98 30.02 54.57
CA ARG A 313 42.00 28.97 54.69
C ARG A 313 41.57 27.71 53.94
N PRO A 314 42.49 26.80 53.56
CA PRO A 314 42.15 25.57 52.85
C PRO A 314 41.04 24.76 53.53
N PRO A 315 40.05 24.23 52.80
CA PRO A 315 39.87 24.25 51.33
C PRO A 315 38.98 25.42 50.81
N TYR A 316 38.97 26.58 51.47
CA TYR A 316 38.05 27.69 51.16
C TYR A 316 38.73 28.93 50.56
N ASP A 317 40.06 28.93 50.45
CA ASP A 317 40.92 29.99 49.88
C ASP A 317 41.12 29.87 48.36
N ASP A 318 40.92 28.68 47.79
CA ASP A 318 40.92 28.42 46.35
C ASP A 318 39.61 27.74 45.91
N LEU A 319 38.89 28.37 44.97
CA LEU A 319 37.66 27.82 44.40
C LEU A 319 37.85 26.46 43.72
N ASN A 320 39.05 26.11 43.27
CA ASN A 320 39.34 24.78 42.70
C ASN A 320 39.42 23.68 43.78
N SER A 321 39.69 24.05 45.03
CA SER A 321 39.89 23.14 46.17
C SER A 321 38.60 22.85 46.96
N LEU A 322 37.52 23.60 46.68
CA LEU A 322 36.26 23.52 47.42
C LEU A 322 35.71 22.08 47.54
N PRO A 323 35.15 21.70 48.71
CA PRO A 323 34.53 20.39 48.88
C PRO A 323 33.40 20.20 47.87
N ILE A 324 33.33 19.02 47.25
CA ILE A 324 32.15 18.68 46.44
C ILE A 324 30.90 18.55 47.32
N ASN A 325 29.75 18.85 46.74
CA ASN A 325 28.46 18.95 47.42
C ASN A 325 28.52 19.95 48.60
N SER A 326 29.05 21.14 48.31
CA SER A 326 29.10 22.29 49.21
C SER A 326 28.36 23.50 48.62
N THR A 327 27.87 24.35 49.50
CA THR A 327 27.49 25.73 49.18
C THR A 327 28.32 26.66 50.04
N VAL A 328 29.03 27.60 49.39
CA VAL A 328 29.87 28.59 50.08
C VAL A 328 29.51 29.99 49.59
N THR A 329 29.28 30.90 50.53
CA THR A 329 29.03 32.32 50.25
C THR A 329 30.21 33.16 50.72
N TYR A 330 30.65 34.08 49.87
CA TYR A 330 31.79 34.96 50.07
C TYR A 330 31.35 36.42 50.00
N VAL A 331 31.84 37.24 50.94
CA VAL A 331 31.69 38.70 50.88
C VAL A 331 32.73 39.33 49.93
N ALA A 332 32.41 40.51 49.40
CA ALA A 332 33.34 41.31 48.62
C ALA A 332 34.61 41.68 49.43
N GLY A 333 35.77 41.74 48.77
CA GLY A 333 37.05 42.18 49.34
C GLY A 333 38.02 41.05 49.73
N LEU A 334 37.67 39.79 49.49
CA LEU A 334 38.49 38.62 49.84
C LEU A 334 39.45 38.22 48.70
N GLU A 335 40.69 37.85 49.04
CA GLU A 335 41.74 37.46 48.07
C GLU A 335 41.64 35.97 47.70
N ILE A 336 40.58 35.60 46.95
CA ILE A 336 40.24 34.20 46.62
C ILE A 336 40.86 33.77 45.28
N GLN A 337 41.48 32.59 45.24
CA GLN A 337 42.08 32.06 44.01
C GLN A 337 41.04 31.44 43.04
N ASN A 338 41.32 31.50 41.74
CA ASN A 338 40.52 30.92 40.64
C ASN A 338 39.09 31.49 40.46
N ILE A 339 38.86 32.70 40.97
CA ILE A 339 37.66 33.52 40.74
C ILE A 339 37.53 33.96 39.26
N PRO A 340 36.31 34.02 38.67
CA PRO A 340 36.13 34.54 37.31
C PRO A 340 36.63 35.99 37.18
N SER A 341 37.52 36.22 36.21
CA SER A 341 38.22 37.50 35.99
C SER A 341 37.31 38.70 35.69
N ALA A 342 36.05 38.46 35.32
CA ALA A 342 35.06 39.49 34.97
C ALA A 342 34.17 39.95 36.14
N MET A 343 34.27 39.35 37.34
CA MET A 343 33.33 39.68 38.44
C MET A 343 33.64 40.96 39.22
N GLY A 344 34.87 41.46 39.19
CA GLY A 344 35.28 42.58 40.04
C GLY A 344 35.17 42.26 41.54
N ASN A 345 34.83 43.26 42.35
CA ASN A 345 34.78 43.15 43.81
C ASN A 345 33.33 43.07 44.33
N SER A 346 32.69 41.92 44.14
CA SER A 346 31.28 41.69 44.43
C SER A 346 31.07 40.52 45.39
N ASN A 347 29.91 40.48 46.07
CA ASN A 347 29.55 39.31 46.86
C ASN A 347 29.17 38.17 45.91
N PHE A 348 29.39 36.92 46.32
CA PHE A 348 28.93 35.78 45.54
C PHE A 348 28.65 34.53 46.36
N THR A 349 27.74 33.71 45.85
CA THR A 349 27.51 32.35 46.35
C THR A 349 27.90 31.36 45.26
N ILE A 350 28.71 30.37 45.63
CA ILE A 350 29.14 29.27 44.76
C ILE A 350 28.62 27.94 45.30
N HIS A 351 28.03 27.15 44.40
CA HIS A 351 27.67 25.76 44.66
C HIS A 351 28.64 24.86 43.91
N THR A 352 29.25 23.90 44.61
CA THR A 352 30.14 22.89 44.01
C THR A 352 29.47 21.53 44.10
N TYR A 353 29.22 20.86 42.97
CA TYR A 353 28.55 19.56 42.89
C TYR A 353 29.53 18.48 42.42
N GLY A 354 29.42 17.23 42.91
CA GLY A 354 30.27 16.12 42.47
C GLY A 354 29.84 14.75 43.01
N THR A 355 30.31 13.67 42.40
CA THR A 355 29.70 12.32 42.57
C THR A 355 30.39 11.38 43.56
N LYS A 356 31.52 11.75 44.20
CA LYS A 356 32.21 10.86 45.16
C LYS A 356 33.03 11.58 46.24
N GLN A 357 32.67 11.42 47.52
CA GLN A 357 33.51 11.89 48.62
C GLN A 357 34.91 11.25 48.56
N GLY A 358 35.96 12.08 48.66
CA GLY A 358 37.35 11.63 48.77
C GLY A 358 38.21 11.67 47.49
N GLY A 359 37.69 12.13 46.34
CA GLY A 359 38.51 12.35 45.14
C GLY A 359 37.76 13.01 43.99
N GLN A 360 38.29 14.11 43.47
CA GLN A 360 37.69 14.87 42.36
C GLN A 360 37.80 14.08 41.05
N ILE A 361 36.70 13.45 40.61
CA ILE A 361 36.56 12.82 39.29
C ILE A 361 35.14 13.18 38.78
N GLY A 362 35.01 14.34 38.14
CA GLY A 362 33.71 14.91 37.72
C GLY A 362 33.09 15.82 38.78
N ALA A 363 33.26 17.13 38.61
CA ALA A 363 32.63 18.16 39.44
C ALA A 363 32.14 19.35 38.59
N ALA A 364 31.17 20.12 39.12
CA ALA A 364 30.62 21.30 38.47
C ALA A 364 30.45 22.45 39.46
N GLN A 365 30.60 23.69 38.98
CA GLN A 365 30.41 24.90 39.79
C GLN A 365 29.42 25.85 39.13
N LEU A 366 28.48 26.35 39.95
CA LEU A 366 27.55 27.43 39.63
C LEU A 366 27.80 28.58 40.61
N LEU A 367 27.95 29.79 40.10
CA LEU A 367 28.28 30.98 40.88
C LEU A 367 27.31 32.11 40.55
N PHE A 368 26.68 32.66 41.58
CA PHE A 368 25.74 33.77 41.51
C PHE A 368 26.35 34.99 42.22
N THR A 369 26.33 36.16 41.60
CA THR A 369 26.93 37.41 42.13
C THR A 369 25.96 38.58 42.06
N ASP A 370 26.19 39.59 42.91
CA ASP A 370 25.42 40.84 42.99
C ASP A 370 26.08 42.02 42.25
N SER A 371 26.98 41.75 41.30
CA SER A 371 27.72 42.79 40.58
C SER A 371 26.80 43.71 39.78
N GLN A 372 26.97 45.03 39.93
CA GLN A 372 26.03 46.04 39.44
C GLN A 372 25.89 46.11 37.91
N ASP A 373 26.77 45.44 37.15
CA ASP A 373 26.82 45.54 35.69
C ASP A 373 26.22 44.34 34.92
N ASN A 374 25.90 43.20 35.56
CA ASN A 374 25.00 42.18 34.98
C ASN A 374 24.41 41.24 36.04
N ASP A 375 23.11 40.91 35.90
CA ASP A 375 22.41 39.80 36.56
C ASP A 375 22.92 38.42 36.05
N SER A 376 24.22 38.14 36.22
CA SER A 376 24.93 37.05 35.56
C SER A 376 25.22 35.86 36.47
N CYS A 377 24.66 34.71 36.10
CA CYS A 377 25.11 33.40 36.59
C CYS A 377 26.37 32.95 35.82
N TYR A 378 27.40 32.53 36.57
CA TYR A 378 28.64 31.98 36.04
C TYR A 378 28.71 30.46 36.25
N TYR A 379 29.27 29.71 35.29
CA TYR A 379 29.44 28.25 35.43
C TYR A 379 30.74 27.70 34.83
N ARG A 380 31.22 26.56 35.37
CA ARG A 380 32.36 25.76 34.87
C ARG A 380 32.30 24.29 35.35
N THR A 381 33.15 23.41 34.81
CA THR A 381 33.21 21.98 35.19
C THR A 381 34.65 21.45 35.32
N ALA A 382 34.86 20.34 36.01
CA ALA A 382 36.15 19.65 36.13
C ALA A 382 36.07 18.16 35.85
N TRP A 383 37.00 17.67 35.03
CA TRP A 383 37.08 16.28 34.55
C TRP A 383 38.53 15.80 34.44
N GLY A 384 38.76 14.50 34.55
CA GLY A 384 40.10 13.87 34.45
C GLY A 384 40.50 13.06 35.70
N SER A 385 41.73 12.54 35.69
CA SER A 385 42.36 11.89 36.85
C SER A 385 43.87 12.23 36.86
N PRO A 386 44.32 13.26 37.63
CA PRO A 386 43.51 14.16 38.45
C PRO A 386 42.57 15.05 37.61
N ALA A 387 41.46 15.50 38.20
CA ALA A 387 40.52 16.37 37.49
C ALA A 387 41.07 17.80 37.30
N VAL A 388 40.76 18.39 36.15
CA VAL A 388 41.17 19.75 35.76
C VAL A 388 39.93 20.60 35.49
N TRP A 389 39.87 21.81 36.05
CA TRP A 389 38.77 22.76 35.87
C TRP A 389 38.82 23.46 34.51
N SER A 390 37.65 23.71 33.93
CA SER A 390 37.45 24.52 32.73
C SER A 390 37.37 26.02 33.05
N GLU A 391 37.50 26.85 32.02
CA GLU A 391 37.19 28.29 32.06
C GLU A 391 35.70 28.57 32.39
N TRP A 392 35.41 29.79 32.84
CA TRP A 392 34.08 30.28 33.27
C TRP A 392 33.24 30.86 32.11
N GLN A 393 31.90 30.83 32.21
CA GLN A 393 30.90 31.28 31.19
C GLN A 393 29.77 32.16 31.81
N ILE A 394 28.86 32.81 31.03
CA ILE A 394 27.91 33.88 31.50
C ILE A 394 26.48 33.81 30.85
N SER A 395 25.42 34.28 31.55
CA SER A 395 24.02 34.53 31.07
C SER A 395 23.49 35.94 31.46
N LYS A 396 22.35 36.43 30.92
CA LYS A 396 21.90 37.85 31.11
C LYS A 396 20.38 38.17 31.25
N ASP A 397 19.55 38.00 30.22
CA ASP A 397 18.34 38.84 30.04
C ASP A 397 17.00 38.32 30.64
N THR A 398 16.36 39.09 31.55
CA THR A 398 14.99 38.85 32.13
C THR A 398 14.44 40.11 32.87
N LYS A 399 13.11 40.34 32.93
CA LYS A 399 12.47 41.50 33.64
C LYS A 399 11.08 41.21 34.29
N ILE A 400 10.65 42.04 35.24
CA ILE A 400 9.35 41.99 35.94
C ILE A 400 8.80 43.42 36.12
N PHE A 401 7.50 43.66 35.94
CA PHE A 401 6.82 44.96 36.13
C PHE A 401 5.59 44.86 37.05
N THR A 402 5.52 45.73 38.05
CA THR A 402 4.42 45.83 39.02
C THR A 402 3.62 47.14 38.91
N GLU A 403 4.17 48.20 38.30
CA GLU A 403 3.48 49.49 38.15
C GLU A 403 3.44 50.01 36.70
N LYS A 404 2.27 50.46 36.24
CA LYS A 404 2.05 50.91 34.84
C LYS A 404 2.94 52.09 34.43
N LYS A 405 3.34 52.94 35.38
CA LYS A 405 4.20 54.12 35.14
C LYS A 405 5.63 53.75 34.71
N GLU A 406 6.05 52.52 34.96
CA GLU A 406 7.42 52.03 34.73
C GLU A 406 7.56 51.30 33.38
N ILE A 407 6.43 51.04 32.71
CA ILE A 407 6.38 50.29 31.45
C ILE A 407 6.59 51.24 30.27
N VAL A 408 7.82 51.27 29.75
CA VAL A 408 8.22 52.02 28.55
C VAL A 408 8.59 51.07 27.40
N ALA A 409 8.65 51.59 26.16
CA ALA A 409 9.07 50.80 25.01
C ALA A 409 10.48 50.19 25.21
N PRO A 410 10.72 48.92 24.82
CA PRO A 410 9.87 48.03 24.02
C PRO A 410 8.85 47.18 24.83
N TYR A 411 8.69 47.42 26.14
CA TYR A 411 7.87 46.61 27.04
C TYR A 411 6.41 47.08 27.18
N ASN A 412 6.03 48.18 26.53
CA ASN A 412 4.70 48.79 26.63
C ASN A 412 3.65 48.23 25.65
N SER A 413 3.99 47.19 24.89
CA SER A 413 3.06 46.33 24.16
C SER A 413 3.65 44.92 24.08
N LEU A 414 2.80 43.90 24.03
CA LEU A 414 3.26 42.53 23.84
C LEU A 414 3.84 42.32 22.44
N ASP A 415 3.37 43.05 21.42
CA ASP A 415 3.84 42.91 20.06
C ASP A 415 5.29 43.38 19.86
N THR A 416 5.78 44.28 20.72
CA THR A 416 7.10 44.92 20.63
C THR A 416 8.21 44.22 21.40
N LEU A 417 7.91 43.18 22.20
CA LEU A 417 8.88 42.58 23.12
C LEU A 417 10.17 42.07 22.43
N PRO A 418 11.35 42.23 23.06
CA PRO A 418 12.61 41.69 22.54
C PRO A 418 12.56 40.15 22.41
N ALA A 419 13.22 39.61 21.39
CA ALA A 419 13.39 38.17 21.27
C ALA A 419 14.47 37.68 22.25
N GLY A 420 14.25 36.52 22.87
CA GLY A 420 15.03 36.02 24.00
C GLY A 420 14.55 36.52 25.37
N SER A 421 13.49 37.33 25.45
CA SER A 421 13.04 37.93 26.71
C SER A 421 11.99 37.08 27.46
N ILE A 422 12.08 37.11 28.79
CA ILE A 422 11.03 36.68 29.72
C ILE A 422 10.60 37.92 30.50
N VAL A 423 9.31 38.26 30.43
CA VAL A 423 8.76 39.48 31.05
C VAL A 423 7.43 39.17 31.75
N SER A 424 7.33 39.54 33.03
CA SER A 424 6.10 39.35 33.83
C SER A 424 5.41 40.68 34.13
N TYR A 425 4.07 40.66 34.11
CA TYR A 425 3.21 41.81 34.40
C TYR A 425 2.17 41.47 35.48
N GLU A 426 1.93 42.39 36.40
CA GLU A 426 0.78 42.33 37.31
C GLU A 426 -0.58 42.55 36.59
N PRO A 427 -1.71 42.15 37.21
CA PRO A 427 -3.05 42.34 36.64
C PRO A 427 -3.34 43.81 36.25
N GLY A 428 -4.02 44.05 35.12
CA GLY A 428 -4.49 45.38 34.74
C GLY A 428 -3.49 46.23 33.95
N LEU A 429 -2.25 45.76 33.77
CA LEU A 429 -1.17 46.59 33.23
C LEU A 429 -1.22 46.72 31.69
N LEU A 430 -1.33 45.62 30.93
CA LEU A 430 -1.41 45.63 29.45
C LEU A 430 -2.50 44.68 28.88
N ASP A 431 -3.60 44.48 29.62
CA ASP A 431 -4.63 43.46 29.34
C ASP A 431 -5.28 43.51 27.93
N ASN A 432 -5.16 44.62 27.22
CA ASN A 432 -5.71 44.79 25.86
C ASN A 432 -5.00 43.92 24.80
N ASP A 433 -3.77 43.46 25.04
CA ASP A 433 -2.97 42.66 24.09
C ASP A 433 -3.12 41.13 24.30
N LEU A 434 -3.95 40.70 25.26
CA LEU A 434 -4.11 39.29 25.67
C LEU A 434 -5.17 38.51 24.85
N PRO A 435 -5.11 37.17 24.82
CA PRO A 435 -6.10 36.30 24.15
C PRO A 435 -7.55 36.46 24.64
N TYR A 436 -7.75 37.06 25.80
CA TYR A 436 -9.00 37.09 26.54
C TYR A 436 -9.00 38.29 27.50
N THR A 437 -10.16 38.85 27.81
CA THR A 437 -10.32 39.93 28.80
C THR A 437 -10.14 39.41 30.23
N ALA A 438 -8.91 39.06 30.59
CA ALA A 438 -8.51 38.60 31.92
C ALA A 438 -8.14 39.79 32.82
N ALA A 439 -9.10 40.71 33.06
CA ALA A 439 -8.92 41.97 33.78
C ALA A 439 -8.57 41.85 35.29
N SER A 440 -8.03 40.70 35.72
CA SER A 440 -7.83 40.32 37.12
C SER A 440 -6.71 39.28 37.33
N GLN A 441 -5.86 38.98 36.34
CA GLN A 441 -4.77 38.01 36.47
C GLN A 441 -3.43 38.56 35.99
N GLY A 442 -2.36 38.27 36.74
CA GLY A 442 -0.99 38.52 36.33
C GLY A 442 -0.50 37.41 35.40
N TYR A 443 0.48 37.74 34.56
CA TYR A 443 0.91 36.85 33.48
C TYR A 443 2.38 37.06 33.11
N THR A 444 3.02 35.99 32.65
CA THR A 444 4.39 35.99 32.12
C THR A 444 4.35 35.77 30.62
N VAL A 445 5.04 36.61 29.85
CA VAL A 445 5.23 36.45 28.41
C VAL A 445 6.67 36.08 28.12
N ILE A 446 6.85 34.97 27.43
CA ILE A 446 8.14 34.51 26.90
C ILE A 446 8.14 34.83 25.42
N THR A 447 9.12 35.60 24.94
CA THR A 447 9.24 35.97 23.52
C THR A 447 10.50 35.35 22.93
N SER A 448 10.34 34.28 22.16
CA SER A 448 11.44 33.51 21.55
C SER A 448 11.62 33.88 20.07
N GLY A 449 12.84 33.84 19.54
CA GLY A 449 13.11 34.05 18.10
C GLY A 449 14.35 34.90 17.82
N SER A 450 14.42 35.46 16.60
CA SER A 450 15.39 36.48 16.21
C SER A 450 14.68 37.74 15.66
N GLY A 451 15.43 38.79 15.35
CA GLY A 451 14.89 40.15 15.13
C GLY A 451 13.82 40.25 14.04
N PHE A 452 12.69 40.88 14.39
CA PHE A 452 11.59 41.40 13.55
C PHE A 452 10.89 40.48 12.51
N ALA A 453 11.34 39.26 12.24
CA ALA A 453 10.54 38.24 11.54
C ALA A 453 10.91 36.84 12.04
N GLY A 454 9.93 36.06 12.51
CA GLY A 454 10.18 34.76 13.16
C GLY A 454 10.27 34.85 14.68
N LYS A 455 9.25 35.44 15.32
CA LYS A 455 9.08 35.39 16.78
C LYS A 455 7.95 34.44 17.17
N VAL A 456 8.09 33.76 18.30
CA VAL A 456 7.03 33.00 18.97
C VAL A 456 6.81 33.62 20.35
N GLN A 457 5.56 33.74 20.76
CA GLN A 457 5.20 34.16 22.10
C GLN A 457 4.37 33.12 22.80
N ASP A 458 4.76 32.78 24.02
CA ASP A 458 3.98 32.02 24.98
C ASP A 458 3.56 32.96 26.11
N VAL A 459 2.26 33.03 26.42
CA VAL A 459 1.75 33.67 27.63
C VAL A 459 1.29 32.60 28.61
N ILE A 460 1.75 32.73 29.86
CA ILE A 460 1.40 31.86 30.98
C ILE A 460 0.60 32.73 31.95
N LEU A 461 -0.69 32.41 32.12
CA LEU A 461 -1.55 33.06 33.12
C LEU A 461 -1.29 32.46 34.51
N SER A 462 -1.55 33.24 35.56
CA SER A 462 -1.37 32.78 36.95
C SER A 462 -2.18 31.54 37.34
N ASN A 463 -3.24 31.21 36.60
CA ASN A 463 -4.02 29.97 36.77
C ASN A 463 -3.42 28.74 36.06
N GLY A 464 -2.24 28.86 35.44
CA GLY A 464 -1.55 27.79 34.71
C GLY A 464 -1.99 27.61 33.25
N THR A 465 -3.03 28.33 32.79
CA THR A 465 -3.47 28.30 31.38
C THR A 465 -2.39 28.94 30.50
N ARG A 466 -2.13 28.32 29.35
CA ARG A 466 -1.13 28.79 28.39
C ARG A 466 -1.74 29.02 27.02
N TYR A 467 -1.31 30.09 26.38
CA TYR A 467 -1.61 30.39 24.99
C TYR A 467 -0.32 30.73 24.24
N HIS A 468 -0.27 30.44 22.94
CA HIS A 468 0.83 30.90 22.09
C HIS A 468 0.36 31.68 20.86
N ARG A 469 1.24 32.47 20.27
CA ARG A 469 1.09 33.08 18.93
C ARG A 469 2.45 33.23 18.23
N ILE A 470 2.44 33.44 16.92
CA ILE A 470 3.65 33.50 16.08
C ILE A 470 3.62 34.76 15.22
N SER A 471 4.76 35.44 15.08
CA SER A 471 4.97 36.59 14.18
C SER A 471 5.75 36.16 12.95
N TRP A 472 5.13 36.24 11.77
CA TRP A 472 5.70 35.77 10.50
C TRP A 472 5.26 36.64 9.32
N GLY A 473 6.01 36.61 8.21
CA GLY A 473 5.73 37.38 6.99
C GLY A 473 6.66 38.58 6.77
N SER A 474 6.37 39.37 5.72
CA SER A 474 7.10 40.60 5.39
C SER A 474 6.11 41.68 4.90
N PRO A 475 5.78 42.70 5.71
CA PRO A 475 6.17 42.87 7.12
C PRO A 475 5.61 41.74 8.01
N ALA A 476 6.29 41.43 9.11
CA ALA A 476 5.87 40.37 10.01
C ALA A 476 4.58 40.75 10.77
N THR A 477 3.60 39.84 10.77
CA THR A 477 2.31 40.02 11.46
C THR A 477 2.11 38.92 12.49
N TRP A 478 1.56 39.26 13.65
CA TRP A 478 1.21 38.30 14.69
C TRP A 478 -0.05 37.52 14.32
N SER A 479 -0.02 36.20 14.51
CA SER A 479 -1.21 35.35 14.47
C SER A 479 -2.13 35.63 15.66
N GLY A 480 -3.39 35.22 15.56
CA GLY A 480 -4.25 35.07 16.73
C GLY A 480 -3.68 34.05 17.72
N TRP A 481 -3.95 34.26 19.01
CA TRP A 481 -3.55 33.37 20.11
C TRP A 481 -4.27 32.00 20.05
N GLN A 482 -3.56 30.91 20.38
CA GLN A 482 -4.04 29.53 20.36
C GLN A 482 -3.87 28.84 21.73
N ALA A 483 -4.78 27.94 22.10
CA ALA A 483 -4.76 27.18 23.36
C ALA A 483 -4.24 25.74 23.18
N ILE A 484 -3.71 25.12 24.24
CA ILE A 484 -3.06 23.80 24.20
C ILE A 484 -3.86 22.77 25.03
N SER A 485 -4.25 21.64 24.42
CA SER A 485 -5.09 20.61 25.05
C SER A 485 -4.43 19.22 25.11
N ALA A 486 -4.11 18.77 26.32
CA ALA A 486 -3.57 17.43 26.67
C ALA A 486 -2.28 17.00 25.95
N SER A 487 -1.14 17.28 26.57
CA SER A 487 0.18 16.76 26.17
C SER A 487 0.99 16.42 27.42
N TYR A 488 1.76 15.33 27.37
CA TYR A 488 2.59 14.89 28.51
C TYR A 488 4.06 15.21 28.25
N VAL A 489 4.67 15.98 29.16
CA VAL A 489 6.09 16.34 29.11
C VAL A 489 6.73 15.88 30.42
N PHE A 490 7.64 14.92 30.33
CA PHE A 490 8.37 14.38 31.47
C PHE A 490 9.70 15.13 31.61
N VAL A 491 9.90 15.77 32.77
CA VAL A 491 11.07 16.64 33.04
C VAL A 491 12.06 16.00 34.00
N SER A 492 11.62 15.07 34.86
CA SER A 492 12.48 14.18 35.64
C SER A 492 12.26 12.71 35.26
N LYS A 493 13.26 11.86 35.54
CA LYS A 493 13.13 10.40 35.47
C LYS A 493 12.11 9.89 36.49
N ASP A 494 11.95 10.58 37.63
CA ASP A 494 11.02 10.20 38.70
C ASP A 494 9.55 10.42 38.32
N ASP A 495 9.28 11.22 37.28
CA ASP A 495 7.94 11.40 36.72
C ASP A 495 7.52 10.25 35.79
N ILE A 496 8.50 9.43 35.35
CA ILE A 496 8.32 8.35 34.38
C ILE A 496 7.86 7.08 35.11
N LYS A 497 6.70 6.58 34.70
CA LYS A 497 6.04 5.37 35.23
C LYS A 497 5.13 4.78 34.17
N GLU A 498 4.75 3.51 34.31
CA GLU A 498 3.77 2.84 33.44
C GLU A 498 2.55 3.75 33.15
N PRO A 499 2.12 3.88 31.87
CA PRO A 499 2.61 3.22 30.65
C PRO A 499 3.71 3.98 29.88
N PHE A 500 4.39 4.94 30.52
CA PHE A 500 5.35 5.87 29.91
C PHE A 500 6.83 5.49 30.13
N ASP A 501 7.11 4.36 30.78
CA ASP A 501 8.44 3.83 31.13
C ASP A 501 9.05 2.88 30.08
N SER A 502 8.28 2.54 29.04
CA SER A 502 8.72 1.89 27.81
C SER A 502 8.11 2.58 26.60
N LEU A 503 8.84 2.63 25.47
CA LEU A 503 8.26 3.08 24.21
C LEU A 503 7.25 2.07 23.64
N ASP A 504 7.32 0.79 24.02
CA ASP A 504 6.42 -0.26 23.52
C ASP A 504 5.03 -0.22 24.17
N THR A 505 4.96 0.28 25.42
CA THR A 505 3.73 0.32 26.24
C THR A 505 2.83 1.54 26.00
N LEU A 506 3.30 2.55 25.24
CA LEU A 506 2.62 3.84 25.13
C LEU A 506 1.14 3.73 24.68
N PRO A 507 0.25 4.56 25.27
CA PRO A 507 -1.16 4.63 24.88
C PRO A 507 -1.34 5.00 23.41
N GLY A 508 -2.36 4.41 22.78
CA GLY A 508 -2.78 4.81 21.45
C GLY A 508 -3.33 6.25 21.44
N ASN A 509 -3.07 6.97 20.35
CA ASN A 509 -3.47 8.35 20.11
C ASN A 509 -2.93 9.32 21.17
N SER A 510 -1.63 9.21 21.48
CA SER A 510 -0.93 10.03 22.47
C SER A 510 0.34 10.67 21.91
N THR A 511 0.68 11.85 22.44
CA THR A 511 1.95 12.53 22.20
C THR A 511 2.64 12.76 23.54
N VAL A 512 3.89 12.28 23.63
CA VAL A 512 4.70 12.28 24.85
C VAL A 512 6.07 12.86 24.54
N THR A 513 6.58 13.75 25.38
CA THR A 513 7.92 14.33 25.26
C THR A 513 8.76 14.00 26.47
N TYR A 514 9.95 13.44 26.23
CA TYR A 514 10.98 13.18 27.23
C TYR A 514 12.09 14.22 27.04
N VAL A 515 12.46 14.95 28.10
CA VAL A 515 13.54 15.93 28.00
C VAL A 515 14.93 15.27 27.92
N THR A 516 15.95 16.07 27.61
CA THR A 516 17.35 15.65 27.49
C THR A 516 17.81 14.79 28.67
N GLY A 517 18.41 13.64 28.36
CA GLY A 517 18.90 12.65 29.33
C GLY A 517 17.88 11.59 29.79
N LEU A 518 16.59 11.74 29.48
CA LEU A 518 15.56 10.79 29.91
C LEU A 518 15.39 9.63 28.92
N LEU A 519 16.15 8.56 29.13
CA LEU A 519 16.03 7.31 28.38
C LEU A 519 15.08 6.34 29.10
N VAL A 520 14.12 5.81 28.34
CA VAL A 520 13.16 4.79 28.79
C VAL A 520 13.44 3.44 28.11
N ALA A 521 12.74 2.37 28.51
CA ALA A 521 12.92 1.07 27.87
C ALA A 521 12.53 1.12 26.37
N ASP A 522 13.18 0.28 25.58
CA ASP A 522 12.98 0.15 24.11
C ASP A 522 13.38 1.40 23.29
N PHE A 523 14.17 2.31 23.88
CA PHE A 523 14.83 3.42 23.21
C PHE A 523 16.11 2.95 22.47
N PRO A 524 16.18 3.03 21.13
CA PRO A 524 17.29 2.46 20.34
C PRO A 524 18.36 3.48 19.92
N PHE A 525 18.12 4.79 20.08
CA PHE A 525 18.89 5.85 19.41
C PHE A 525 20.06 6.34 20.27
N ALA A 526 21.03 5.48 20.60
CA ALA A 526 22.03 5.73 21.65
C ALA A 526 22.88 7.02 21.51
N GLY A 527 22.92 7.68 20.35
CA GLY A 527 23.56 9.00 20.14
C GLY A 527 22.65 10.21 20.37
N ASP A 528 21.34 10.03 20.47
CA ASP A 528 20.31 11.08 20.45
C ASP A 528 19.76 11.39 21.86
N SER A 529 20.64 11.45 22.87
CA SER A 529 20.27 11.73 24.26
C SER A 529 19.68 13.13 24.51
N GLN A 530 19.66 13.98 23.48
CA GLN A 530 19.14 15.34 23.44
C GLN A 530 17.60 15.39 23.31
N GLY A 531 16.85 14.65 24.14
CA GLY A 531 15.38 14.77 24.25
C GLY A 531 14.58 14.41 22.99
N TYR A 532 13.35 13.93 23.18
CA TYR A 532 12.55 13.42 22.06
C TYR A 532 11.04 13.48 22.32
N THR A 533 10.31 13.82 21.28
CA THR A 533 8.84 13.74 21.24
C THR A 533 8.44 12.51 20.43
N ILE A 534 7.65 11.63 21.04
CA ILE A 534 7.06 10.45 20.41
C ILE A 534 5.55 10.64 20.25
N THR A 535 5.03 10.31 19.08
CA THR A 535 3.59 10.22 18.82
C THR A 535 3.22 8.78 18.52
N THR A 536 2.25 8.22 19.24
CA THR A 536 1.73 6.85 19.06
C THR A 536 0.30 6.94 18.54
N ASN A 537 0.03 6.41 17.34
CA ASN A 537 -1.30 6.42 16.73
C ASN A 537 -1.81 4.98 16.53
N GLY A 538 -3.10 4.72 16.86
CA GLY A 538 -3.76 3.43 16.61
C GLY A 538 -4.58 2.87 17.77
N ASN A 539 -5.72 2.24 17.45
CA ASN A 539 -6.70 1.71 18.42
C ASN A 539 -6.46 0.23 18.78
N GLY A 540 -5.38 -0.05 19.52
CA GLY A 540 -5.25 -1.22 20.40
C GLY A 540 -5.04 -2.61 19.80
N PHE A 541 -5.69 -2.98 18.68
CA PHE A 541 -5.89 -4.41 18.33
C PHE A 541 -5.45 -4.89 16.94
N ALA A 542 -4.98 -4.01 16.04
CA ALA A 542 -4.57 -4.43 14.69
C ALA A 542 -3.27 -3.78 14.17
N GLY A 543 -2.94 -2.56 14.61
CA GLY A 543 -1.67 -1.93 14.29
C GLY A 543 -1.48 -0.61 15.02
N LYS A 544 -0.24 -0.32 15.41
CA LYS A 544 0.18 0.98 15.94
C LYS A 544 1.30 1.55 15.09
N VAL A 545 1.32 2.87 14.91
CA VAL A 545 2.44 3.61 14.31
C VAL A 545 3.06 4.47 15.37
N GLN A 546 4.38 4.46 15.45
CA GLN A 546 5.14 5.40 16.26
C GLN A 546 6.07 6.25 15.40
N THR A 547 6.08 7.55 15.67
CA THR A 547 7.03 8.50 15.10
C THR A 547 7.72 9.25 16.24
N VAL A 548 9.04 9.40 16.12
CA VAL A 548 9.90 10.10 17.07
C VAL A 548 10.54 11.28 16.35
N THR A 549 10.66 12.41 17.05
CA THR A 549 11.47 13.56 16.64
C THR A 549 12.37 13.93 17.80
N CYS A 550 13.68 13.74 17.61
CA CYS A 550 14.74 14.09 18.56
C CYS A 550 15.08 15.59 18.41
N THR A 551 15.53 16.28 19.48
CA THR A 551 15.79 17.74 19.35
C THR A 551 17.01 18.08 18.48
N ASN A 552 17.90 17.11 18.23
CA ASN A 552 18.97 17.23 17.23
C ASN A 552 18.47 17.20 15.77
N LYS A 553 17.15 17.21 15.55
CA LYS A 553 16.43 17.16 14.26
C LYS A 553 16.42 15.79 13.58
N ASN A 554 17.02 14.75 14.17
CA ASN A 554 16.79 13.39 13.72
C ASN A 554 15.33 13.02 13.98
N ARG A 555 14.75 12.26 13.04
CA ARG A 555 13.38 11.77 13.11
C ARG A 555 13.42 10.27 12.85
N TYR A 556 12.52 9.52 13.47
CA TYR A 556 12.46 8.06 13.33
C TYR A 556 11.02 7.58 13.33
N TYR A 557 10.79 6.36 12.83
CA TYR A 557 9.48 5.70 12.90
C TYR A 557 9.59 4.20 13.10
N ARG A 558 8.52 3.59 13.62
CA ARG A 558 8.31 2.12 13.61
C ARG A 558 6.83 1.76 13.55
N LEU A 559 6.57 0.49 13.24
CA LEU A 559 5.24 -0.08 13.08
C LEU A 559 5.07 -1.29 14.01
N GLN A 560 3.90 -1.45 14.62
CA GLN A 560 3.48 -2.67 15.32
C GLN A 560 2.49 -3.43 14.45
N TRP A 561 2.74 -4.72 14.18
CA TRP A 561 1.86 -5.55 13.34
C TRP A 561 1.97 -7.05 13.66
N GLY A 562 1.01 -7.85 13.21
CA GLY A 562 1.00 -9.32 13.31
C GLY A 562 0.09 -9.89 14.40
N SER A 563 0.07 -11.22 14.54
CA SER A 563 -0.66 -11.93 15.60
C SER A 563 0.26 -12.99 16.24
N PRO A 564 0.70 -12.82 17.50
CA PRO A 564 0.54 -11.60 18.32
C PRO A 564 1.27 -10.40 17.70
N ALA A 565 0.79 -9.18 17.99
CA ALA A 565 1.34 -7.94 17.42
C ALA A 565 2.75 -7.65 17.97
N LYS A 566 3.73 -7.48 17.08
CA LYS A 566 5.14 -7.21 17.43
C LYS A 566 5.59 -5.89 16.84
N TRP A 567 6.43 -5.16 17.58
CA TRP A 567 7.08 -3.96 17.08
C TRP A 567 8.21 -4.30 16.10
N GLY A 568 8.23 -3.63 14.96
CA GLY A 568 9.38 -3.63 14.05
C GLY A 568 10.52 -2.75 14.57
N LYS A 569 11.71 -2.92 13.99
CA LYS A 569 12.86 -2.04 14.27
C LYS A 569 12.55 -0.60 13.90
N TRP A 570 13.07 0.33 14.69
CA TRP A 570 13.04 1.75 14.41
C TRP A 570 13.89 2.11 13.17
N GLN A 571 13.33 2.96 12.31
CA GLN A 571 13.94 3.41 11.05
C GLN A 571 14.14 4.93 11.07
N PRO A 572 15.30 5.46 10.62
CA PRO A 572 15.52 6.90 10.51
C PRO A 572 14.75 7.52 9.34
N VAL A 573 14.37 8.79 9.53
CA VAL A 573 13.88 9.73 8.52
C VAL A 573 14.97 10.78 8.36
N SER A 574 16.10 10.35 7.81
CA SER A 574 17.33 11.13 7.67
C SER A 574 17.63 11.39 6.19
N SER A 575 18.07 12.61 5.88
CA SER A 575 18.62 13.02 4.57
C SER A 575 17.64 13.52 3.51
N ASN A 576 16.85 14.56 3.82
CA ASN A 576 16.28 15.43 2.77
C ASN A 576 17.40 16.17 2.03
N HIS A 577 17.67 15.83 0.77
CA HIS A 577 18.67 16.50 -0.08
C HIS A 577 17.98 17.27 -1.22
N ILE A 578 18.42 18.50 -1.49
CA ILE A 578 17.95 19.30 -2.63
C ILE A 578 19.18 19.65 -3.48
N PHE A 579 19.27 19.08 -4.67
CA PHE A 579 20.35 19.34 -5.63
C PHE A 579 19.91 20.40 -6.63
N THR A 580 20.59 21.55 -6.63
CA THR A 580 20.28 22.72 -7.47
C THR A 580 21.18 22.87 -8.69
N GLY A 581 22.16 21.99 -8.88
CA GLY A 581 23.04 21.98 -10.04
C GLY A 581 23.85 20.70 -10.20
N ARG A 582 24.27 20.37 -11.44
CA ARG A 582 24.97 19.12 -11.77
C ARG A 582 26.29 18.93 -11.03
N ASN A 583 26.95 20.04 -10.69
CA ASN A 583 28.19 20.08 -9.90
C ASN A 583 28.00 19.72 -8.41
N GLN A 584 26.78 19.52 -7.94
CA GLN A 584 26.48 19.08 -6.57
C GLN A 584 26.16 17.57 -6.49
N LEU A 585 26.02 16.88 -7.62
CA LEU A 585 25.79 15.43 -7.65
C LEU A 585 27.08 14.67 -7.38
N THR A 586 27.09 13.90 -6.29
CA THR A 586 28.16 12.97 -5.93
C THR A 586 27.54 11.68 -5.40
N ALA A 587 28.22 10.55 -5.60
CA ALA A 587 27.82 9.25 -5.04
C ALA A 587 27.41 9.33 -3.56
N PRO A 588 26.31 8.65 -3.16
CA PRO A 588 25.45 7.80 -3.99
C PRO A 588 24.41 8.55 -4.83
N TYR A 589 24.25 9.87 -4.68
CA TYR A 589 23.10 10.62 -5.20
C TYR A 589 23.09 10.85 -6.72
N ASP A 590 24.17 10.45 -7.40
CA ASP A 590 24.31 10.38 -8.86
C ASP A 590 23.76 9.07 -9.47
N ASN A 591 23.28 8.14 -8.64
CA ASN A 591 22.69 6.86 -9.03
C ASN A 591 21.40 6.61 -8.22
N LEU A 592 20.29 6.25 -8.88
CA LEU A 592 19.00 6.08 -8.19
C LEU A 592 18.91 4.72 -7.48
N ASP A 593 19.54 3.68 -8.03
CA ASP A 593 19.62 2.36 -7.42
C ASP A 593 20.36 2.35 -6.07
N LEU A 594 21.30 3.27 -5.85
CA LEU A 594 22.17 3.36 -4.67
C LEU A 594 21.68 4.32 -3.57
N LEU A 595 20.50 4.93 -3.74
CA LEU A 595 19.98 5.90 -2.76
C LEU A 595 19.72 5.27 -1.39
N PRO A 596 20.13 5.92 -0.27
CA PRO A 596 19.94 5.35 1.06
C PRO A 596 18.47 5.14 1.43
N SER A 597 18.15 4.02 2.09
CA SER A 597 16.86 3.84 2.78
C SER A 597 16.62 4.93 3.82
N GLY A 598 15.39 5.44 3.91
CA GLY A 598 14.99 6.55 4.78
C GLY A 598 15.22 7.93 4.16
N SER A 599 15.72 8.02 2.92
CA SER A 599 16.02 9.29 2.23
C SER A 599 14.85 9.85 1.41
N VAL A 600 14.86 11.18 1.26
CA VAL A 600 14.03 11.91 0.27
C VAL A 600 14.97 12.87 -0.49
N VAL A 601 15.01 12.79 -1.82
CA VAL A 601 15.94 13.57 -2.62
C VAL A 601 15.19 14.31 -3.73
N THR A 602 15.37 15.62 -3.80
CA THR A 602 14.79 16.49 -4.83
C THR A 602 15.88 16.95 -5.80
N TYR A 603 15.65 16.74 -7.08
CA TYR A 603 16.51 17.10 -8.19
C TYR A 603 15.84 18.22 -8.98
N VAL A 604 16.50 19.37 -9.17
CA VAL A 604 15.98 20.40 -10.09
C VAL A 604 16.15 20.00 -11.56
N SER A 605 15.44 20.72 -12.43
CA SER A 605 15.59 20.77 -13.89
C SER A 605 16.92 20.28 -14.47
N GLY A 606 16.86 19.33 -15.43
CA GLY A 606 17.99 19.02 -16.32
C GLY A 606 19.14 18.16 -15.73
N LEU A 607 18.89 17.47 -14.62
CA LEU A 607 19.82 16.52 -14.02
C LEU A 607 19.63 15.09 -14.57
N PRO A 608 20.62 14.53 -15.31
CA PRO A 608 20.48 13.24 -16.00
C PRO A 608 20.81 12.07 -15.06
N ASN A 609 19.80 11.52 -14.40
CA ASN A 609 19.92 10.20 -13.76
C ASN A 609 19.49 9.12 -14.75
N LYS A 610 20.35 8.11 -14.98
CA LYS A 610 20.18 7.08 -16.04
C LYS A 610 19.02 6.11 -15.83
N GLU A 611 18.41 6.14 -14.65
CA GLU A 611 17.45 5.15 -14.14
C GLU A 611 16.06 5.77 -13.87
N LEU A 612 15.79 6.96 -14.41
CA LEU A 612 14.48 7.60 -14.29
C LEU A 612 13.42 6.86 -15.14
N PRO A 613 12.16 6.76 -14.65
CA PRO A 613 11.06 6.16 -15.41
C PRO A 613 10.50 7.04 -16.54
N PHE A 614 11.01 8.28 -16.70
CA PHE A 614 10.56 9.24 -17.71
C PHE A 614 11.74 9.98 -18.34
N GLU A 615 11.53 10.50 -19.56
CA GLU A 615 12.45 11.49 -20.15
C GLU A 615 12.55 12.72 -19.23
N GLN A 616 13.77 13.25 -19.05
CA GLN A 616 14.12 14.26 -18.04
C GLN A 616 13.05 15.36 -17.89
N ASP A 617 12.37 15.42 -16.73
CA ASP A 617 11.42 16.49 -16.44
C ASP A 617 12.17 17.85 -16.41
N PRO A 618 11.85 18.80 -17.31
CA PRO A 618 12.49 20.12 -17.32
C PRO A 618 12.18 20.95 -16.07
N ASN A 619 11.27 20.50 -15.19
CA ASN A 619 10.91 21.16 -13.94
C ASN A 619 11.46 20.45 -12.68
N GLY A 620 12.08 19.27 -12.84
CA GLY A 620 12.65 18.48 -11.74
C GLY A 620 11.71 17.43 -11.15
N TYR A 621 12.19 16.69 -10.14
CA TYR A 621 11.49 15.56 -9.53
C TYR A 621 11.98 15.29 -8.09
N THR A 622 11.16 14.60 -7.30
CA THR A 622 11.51 14.14 -5.94
C THR A 622 11.38 12.63 -5.85
N ILE A 623 12.38 11.96 -5.29
CA ILE A 623 12.36 10.52 -5.00
C ILE A 623 12.40 10.27 -3.48
N MET A 624 11.69 9.26 -3.02
CA MET A 624 11.69 8.74 -1.66
C MET A 624 12.13 7.28 -1.69
N THR A 625 13.13 6.91 -0.89
CA THR A 625 13.59 5.52 -0.75
C THR A 625 13.26 5.03 0.65
N ASN A 626 12.35 4.08 0.75
CA ASN A 626 11.95 3.41 1.99
C ASN A 626 12.46 1.97 2.01
N GLY A 627 12.62 1.34 3.18
CA GLY A 627 12.99 -0.08 3.22
C GLY A 627 13.51 -0.57 4.56
N ASN A 628 13.62 -1.88 4.69
CA ASN A 628 13.90 -2.53 5.96
C ASN A 628 15.41 -2.62 6.25
N GLY A 629 15.98 -1.55 6.81
CA GLY A 629 17.34 -1.57 7.34
C GLY A 629 17.42 -2.40 8.63
N PHE A 630 18.00 -3.60 8.55
CA PHE A 630 18.27 -4.44 9.73
C PHE A 630 19.65 -4.20 10.37
N THR A 631 20.52 -3.39 9.75
CA THR A 631 21.95 -3.20 10.08
C THR A 631 22.31 -1.71 10.21
N ASP A 632 23.34 -1.42 11.01
CA ASP A 632 23.67 -0.07 11.51
C ASP A 632 24.53 0.78 10.55
N THR A 633 24.72 0.34 9.30
CA THR A 633 25.45 1.07 8.25
C THR A 633 24.50 1.72 7.24
N PRO A 634 24.84 2.90 6.68
CA PRO A 634 24.21 3.38 5.46
C PRO A 634 24.58 2.44 4.32
N ASP A 635 23.78 1.40 4.13
CA ASP A 635 24.03 0.43 3.08
C ASP A 635 23.61 1.02 1.73
N PHE A 636 24.61 1.33 0.93
CA PHE A 636 24.48 1.64 -0.50
C PHE A 636 24.22 0.37 -1.34
N GLU A 637 24.09 -0.79 -0.70
CA GLU A 637 23.68 -2.05 -1.34
C GLU A 637 22.15 -2.20 -1.36
N ILE A 638 21.64 -2.69 -2.50
CA ILE A 638 20.22 -2.96 -2.71
C ILE A 638 19.77 -4.12 -1.81
N LYS A 639 18.64 -3.98 -1.11
CA LYS A 639 18.07 -4.95 -0.16
C LYS A 639 16.63 -5.31 -0.49
N ALA A 640 16.27 -6.57 -0.27
CA ALA A 640 14.92 -7.06 -0.50
C ALA A 640 13.92 -6.36 0.45
N GLY A 641 12.81 -5.88 -0.10
CA GLY A 641 11.80 -5.09 0.61
C GLY A 641 12.12 -3.59 0.71
N GLN A 642 13.12 -3.07 0.00
CA GLN A 642 13.19 -1.62 -0.27
C GLN A 642 12.14 -1.22 -1.31
N VAL A 643 11.61 -0.01 -1.19
CA VAL A 643 10.60 0.60 -2.07
C VAL A 643 11.06 2.00 -2.42
N GLN A 644 11.07 2.35 -3.70
CA GLN A 644 11.24 3.72 -4.17
C GLN A 644 9.93 4.26 -4.71
N ILE A 645 9.69 5.55 -4.47
CA ILE A 645 8.57 6.31 -5.03
C ILE A 645 9.16 7.60 -5.60
N VAL A 646 8.90 7.91 -6.87
CA VAL A 646 9.25 9.19 -7.48
C VAL A 646 7.99 9.99 -7.80
N VAL A 647 8.07 11.30 -7.64
CA VAL A 647 7.04 12.26 -8.04
C VAL A 647 7.71 13.34 -8.88
N SER A 648 7.31 13.45 -10.14
CA SER A 648 7.77 14.51 -11.04
C SER A 648 7.03 15.82 -10.78
N ALA A 649 7.62 16.96 -11.17
CA ALA A 649 7.04 18.26 -10.92
C ALA A 649 5.73 18.52 -11.71
N ASN A 650 5.50 17.75 -12.79
CA ASN A 650 4.21 17.72 -13.49
C ASN A 650 3.12 16.84 -12.83
N GLY A 651 3.43 16.15 -11.73
CA GLY A 651 2.46 15.36 -10.95
C GLY A 651 2.34 13.87 -11.32
N SER A 652 3.17 13.34 -12.24
CA SER A 652 3.28 11.88 -12.42
C SER A 652 3.96 11.23 -11.22
N LEU A 653 3.50 10.02 -10.86
CA LEU A 653 4.00 9.25 -9.73
C LEU A 653 4.41 7.87 -10.23
N TYR A 654 5.58 7.39 -9.82
CA TYR A 654 6.05 6.04 -10.12
C TYR A 654 6.58 5.36 -8.86
N HIS A 655 6.50 4.04 -8.78
CA HIS A 655 7.15 3.27 -7.72
C HIS A 655 7.95 2.07 -8.26
N ARG A 656 8.91 1.59 -7.48
CA ARG A 656 9.56 0.28 -7.71
C ARG A 656 9.91 -0.38 -6.39
N ILE A 657 10.08 -1.69 -6.40
CA ILE A 657 10.40 -2.49 -5.21
C ILE A 657 11.64 -3.33 -5.51
N ALA A 658 12.57 -3.39 -4.56
CA ALA A 658 13.72 -4.29 -4.62
C ALA A 658 13.37 -5.66 -4.02
N TRP A 659 13.64 -6.73 -4.75
CA TRP A 659 13.38 -8.11 -4.33
C TRP A 659 14.41 -9.10 -4.89
N GLY A 660 14.35 -10.34 -4.41
CA GLY A 660 15.26 -11.43 -4.81
C GLY A 660 16.44 -11.65 -3.85
N SER A 661 17.30 -12.61 -4.21
CA SER A 661 18.56 -12.92 -3.51
C SER A 661 19.63 -13.27 -4.55
N PRO A 662 20.62 -12.39 -4.84
CA PRO A 662 20.74 -11.03 -4.30
C PRO A 662 19.57 -10.14 -4.72
N ALA A 663 19.27 -9.14 -3.90
CA ALA A 663 18.17 -8.22 -4.17
C ALA A 663 18.50 -7.28 -5.34
N LYS A 664 17.49 -7.00 -6.16
CA LYS A 664 17.57 -6.10 -7.31
C LYS A 664 16.30 -5.25 -7.36
N TRP A 665 16.42 -4.00 -7.79
CA TRP A 665 15.26 -3.19 -8.14
C TRP A 665 14.49 -3.84 -9.29
N GLY A 666 13.18 -3.98 -9.12
CA GLY A 666 12.27 -4.26 -10.23
C GLY A 666 12.07 -3.04 -11.12
N ASP A 667 11.42 -3.25 -12.27
CA ASP A 667 11.06 -2.18 -13.20
C ASP A 667 10.10 -1.17 -12.54
N TRP A 668 10.25 0.11 -12.88
CA TRP A 668 9.36 1.18 -12.42
C TRP A 668 7.93 0.98 -12.92
N GLN A 669 6.97 1.19 -12.01
CA GLN A 669 5.53 1.11 -12.23
C GLN A 669 4.95 2.53 -12.24
N ASP A 670 4.10 2.87 -13.20
CA ASP A 670 3.48 4.20 -13.35
C ASP A 670 2.10 4.26 -12.65
N ASP A 671 2.02 5.00 -11.55
CA ASP A 671 0.79 5.23 -10.77
C ASP A 671 0.04 6.52 -11.17
N SER A 672 0.53 7.26 -12.17
CA SER A 672 -0.02 8.57 -12.55
C SER A 672 -1.51 8.49 -12.87
N TYR A 673 -2.24 9.57 -12.57
CA TYR A 673 -3.67 9.64 -12.92
C TYR A 673 -3.90 9.49 -14.43
N THR A 674 -2.91 9.90 -15.23
CA THR A 674 -2.85 9.71 -16.68
C THR A 674 -2.63 8.26 -17.11
N SER A 675 -1.79 7.47 -16.44
CA SER A 675 -1.61 6.04 -16.77
C SER A 675 -2.86 5.23 -16.45
N LYS A 676 -3.57 5.58 -15.36
CA LYS A 676 -4.88 4.98 -15.05
C LYS A 676 -5.91 5.26 -16.15
N MET A 677 -6.09 6.52 -16.56
CA MET A 677 -6.98 6.83 -17.69
C MET A 677 -6.53 6.19 -19.01
N LYS A 678 -5.22 5.95 -19.22
CA LYS A 678 -4.68 5.25 -20.39
C LYS A 678 -5.15 3.79 -20.47
N TYR A 679 -5.25 3.09 -19.34
CA TYR A 679 -5.67 1.68 -19.28
C TYR A 679 -7.14 1.47 -18.90
N ASP A 680 -7.84 2.49 -18.40
CA ASP A 680 -9.30 2.49 -18.26
C ASP A 680 -10.01 2.63 -19.62
N ASN A 681 -9.32 3.15 -20.65
CA ASN A 681 -9.86 3.42 -21.99
C ASN A 681 -9.14 2.61 -23.10
N LEU A 682 -9.08 1.28 -22.92
CA LEU A 682 -8.47 0.38 -23.90
C LEU A 682 -9.20 0.39 -25.26
N PRO A 683 -8.48 0.44 -26.40
CA PRO A 683 -9.09 0.46 -27.74
C PRO A 683 -9.77 -0.88 -28.06
N SER A 684 -10.78 -0.85 -28.93
CA SER A 684 -11.37 -2.08 -29.46
C SER A 684 -10.35 -2.83 -30.32
N LEU A 685 -10.24 -4.15 -30.14
CA LEU A 685 -9.40 -5.00 -31.00
C LEU A 685 -9.99 -5.19 -32.41
N ALA A 686 -11.18 -4.66 -32.69
CA ALA A 686 -11.75 -4.58 -34.03
C ALA A 686 -10.95 -3.70 -35.00
N ILE A 687 -9.92 -2.97 -34.52
CA ILE A 687 -8.92 -2.30 -35.37
C ILE A 687 -8.08 -3.27 -36.23
N PHE A 688 -8.10 -4.57 -35.90
CA PHE A 688 -7.46 -5.62 -36.67
C PHE A 688 -8.50 -6.35 -37.54
N ASN A 689 -8.77 -5.92 -38.78
CA ASN A 689 -9.74 -6.60 -39.64
C ASN A 689 -9.33 -8.06 -39.89
N SER A 690 -8.03 -8.32 -39.97
CA SER A 690 -7.46 -9.67 -40.01
C SER A 690 -6.17 -9.83 -39.22
N PHE A 691 -6.02 -10.97 -38.54
CA PHE A 691 -4.78 -11.32 -37.86
C PHE A 691 -4.41 -12.80 -38.03
N ALA A 692 -3.12 -13.10 -37.96
CA ALA A 692 -2.58 -14.46 -37.97
C ALA A 692 -1.79 -14.75 -36.69
N VAL A 693 -1.93 -15.96 -36.14
CA VAL A 693 -1.12 -16.40 -34.98
C VAL A 693 -0.15 -17.49 -35.44
N ILE A 694 1.14 -17.17 -35.36
CA ILE A 694 2.25 -18.11 -35.51
C ILE A 694 2.59 -18.60 -34.10
N GLY A 695 2.40 -19.89 -33.81
CA GLY A 695 2.67 -20.37 -32.46
C GLY A 695 2.64 -21.88 -32.25
N ASP A 696 2.73 -22.28 -31.00
CA ASP A 696 2.81 -23.68 -30.58
C ASP A 696 1.48 -24.24 -30.03
N SER A 697 1.54 -25.29 -29.19
CA SER A 697 0.38 -25.93 -28.57
C SER A 697 -0.49 -24.96 -27.75
N TYR A 698 0.10 -23.93 -27.14
CA TYR A 698 -0.61 -22.88 -26.38
C TYR A 698 -1.39 -21.93 -27.29
N SER A 699 -1.04 -21.82 -28.56
CA SER A 699 -1.85 -21.11 -29.55
C SER A 699 -2.82 -22.03 -30.29
N LYS A 700 -2.45 -23.30 -30.43
CA LYS A 700 -3.22 -24.28 -31.21
C LYS A 700 -4.53 -24.71 -30.57
N GLY A 701 -4.63 -24.62 -29.24
CA GLY A 701 -5.75 -25.17 -28.48
C GLY A 701 -5.53 -26.62 -28.09
N TYR A 702 -4.29 -27.06 -27.90
CA TYR A 702 -3.98 -28.44 -27.50
C TYR A 702 -4.54 -28.74 -26.11
N ILE A 703 -5.20 -29.89 -25.95
CA ILE A 703 -5.81 -30.35 -24.70
C ILE A 703 -5.19 -31.69 -24.29
N GLN A 704 -4.70 -31.75 -23.06
CA GLN A 704 -4.16 -32.97 -22.44
C GLN A 704 -4.79 -33.17 -21.06
N LYS A 705 -4.85 -34.41 -20.58
CA LYS A 705 -5.19 -34.74 -19.19
C LYS A 705 -3.94 -34.77 -18.32
N ALA A 706 -4.12 -34.69 -17.00
CA ALA A 706 -3.05 -34.82 -16.01
C ALA A 706 -2.33 -36.19 -16.04
N ASP A 707 -2.97 -37.25 -16.54
CA ASP A 707 -2.37 -38.57 -16.76
C ASP A 707 -1.53 -38.68 -18.05
N GLY A 708 -1.40 -37.57 -18.80
CA GLY A 708 -0.70 -37.51 -20.09
C GLY A 708 -1.58 -37.82 -21.31
N THR A 709 -2.83 -38.26 -21.14
CA THR A 709 -3.73 -38.58 -22.26
C THR A 709 -4.01 -37.35 -23.12
N ILE A 710 -3.72 -37.45 -24.40
CA ILE A 710 -3.97 -36.39 -25.39
C ILE A 710 -5.44 -36.44 -25.81
N LEU A 711 -6.16 -35.32 -25.71
CA LEU A 711 -7.57 -35.20 -26.13
C LEU A 711 -7.75 -34.50 -27.47
N GLY A 712 -6.66 -34.01 -28.07
CA GLY A 712 -6.65 -33.34 -29.37
C GLY A 712 -6.63 -31.83 -29.26
N GLU A 713 -7.09 -31.15 -30.31
CA GLU A 713 -7.06 -29.69 -30.43
C GLU A 713 -8.49 -29.12 -30.40
N THR A 714 -8.71 -28.07 -29.61
CA THR A 714 -10.01 -27.39 -29.52
C THR A 714 -10.09 -26.22 -30.51
N ASN A 715 -11.28 -26.01 -31.09
CA ASN A 715 -11.60 -24.79 -31.82
C ASN A 715 -11.71 -23.58 -30.87
N ASN A 716 -11.97 -23.81 -29.59
CA ASN A 716 -12.04 -22.79 -28.55
C ASN A 716 -10.63 -22.40 -28.06
N LYS A 717 -9.79 -21.95 -28.99
CA LYS A 717 -8.43 -21.43 -28.73
C LYS A 717 -8.46 -19.91 -28.61
N TRP A 718 -7.44 -19.31 -27.99
CA TRP A 718 -7.47 -17.87 -27.64
C TRP A 718 -7.68 -16.94 -28.85
N GLY A 719 -7.04 -17.24 -29.99
CA GLY A 719 -7.25 -16.48 -31.24
C GLY A 719 -8.69 -16.58 -31.78
N GLN A 720 -9.35 -17.73 -31.63
CA GLN A 720 -10.74 -17.87 -32.05
C GLN A 720 -11.71 -17.12 -31.13
N PHE A 721 -11.41 -17.04 -29.83
CA PHE A 721 -12.19 -16.21 -28.90
C PHE A 721 -12.09 -14.73 -29.26
N MET A 722 -10.89 -14.22 -29.53
CA MET A 722 -10.68 -12.84 -30.00
C MET A 722 -11.43 -12.56 -31.32
N ALA A 723 -11.35 -13.47 -32.29
CA ALA A 723 -12.08 -13.37 -33.55
C ALA A 723 -13.60 -13.27 -33.35
N ASN A 724 -14.15 -14.15 -32.51
CA ASN A 724 -15.58 -14.19 -32.23
C ASN A 724 -16.06 -12.94 -31.46
N GLN A 725 -15.23 -12.38 -30.57
CA GLN A 725 -15.59 -11.24 -29.75
C GLN A 725 -15.57 -9.91 -30.52
N TYR A 726 -14.64 -9.74 -31.46
CA TYR A 726 -14.44 -8.47 -32.18
C TYR A 726 -14.83 -8.52 -33.66
N GLY A 727 -15.30 -9.67 -34.18
CA GLY A 727 -15.70 -9.83 -35.58
C GLY A 727 -14.54 -9.86 -36.57
N THR A 728 -13.34 -10.20 -36.10
CA THR A 728 -12.09 -10.11 -36.87
C THR A 728 -11.70 -11.43 -37.52
N THR A 729 -11.05 -11.38 -38.69
CA THR A 729 -10.65 -12.60 -39.42
C THR A 729 -9.39 -13.21 -38.81
N PHE A 730 -9.49 -14.40 -38.22
CA PHE A 730 -8.36 -15.12 -37.62
C PHE A 730 -7.80 -16.21 -38.55
N THR A 731 -6.49 -16.18 -38.79
CA THR A 731 -5.74 -17.26 -39.46
C THR A 731 -4.85 -18.02 -38.49
N ASP A 732 -5.17 -19.31 -38.28
CA ASP A 732 -4.39 -20.20 -37.41
C ASP A 732 -3.15 -20.78 -38.13
N LEU A 733 -1.98 -20.17 -37.90
CA LEU A 733 -0.67 -20.70 -38.29
C LEU A 733 0.03 -21.48 -37.18
N SER A 734 -0.65 -21.73 -36.05
CA SER A 734 -0.06 -22.47 -34.93
C SER A 734 -0.13 -23.99 -35.12
N VAL A 735 0.75 -24.72 -34.44
CA VAL A 735 0.93 -26.18 -34.55
C VAL A 735 1.37 -26.74 -33.20
N SER A 736 0.84 -27.89 -32.79
CA SER A 736 1.22 -28.53 -31.52
C SER A 736 2.68 -29.02 -31.54
N GLY A 737 3.46 -28.68 -30.50
CA GLY A 737 4.89 -29.06 -30.40
C GLY A 737 5.87 -28.25 -31.28
N GLN A 738 5.40 -27.13 -31.83
CA GLN A 738 6.16 -26.28 -32.75
C GLN A 738 7.26 -25.47 -32.04
N ASN A 739 8.45 -25.43 -32.64
CA ASN A 739 9.58 -24.58 -32.26
C ASN A 739 10.00 -23.73 -33.49
N THR A 740 10.87 -22.72 -33.34
CA THR A 740 11.21 -21.81 -34.45
C THR A 740 11.84 -22.57 -35.62
N ARG A 741 12.75 -23.51 -35.32
CA ARG A 741 13.38 -24.43 -36.27
C ARG A 741 12.37 -25.19 -37.13
N LYS A 742 11.47 -25.96 -36.52
CA LYS A 742 10.42 -26.72 -37.21
C LYS A 742 9.48 -25.81 -38.01
N PHE A 743 9.34 -24.54 -37.62
CA PHE A 743 8.49 -23.58 -38.35
C PHE A 743 9.20 -23.07 -39.60
N VAL A 744 10.49 -22.74 -39.48
CA VAL A 744 11.37 -22.41 -40.61
C VAL A 744 11.41 -23.56 -41.63
N ASP A 745 11.65 -24.79 -41.16
CA ASP A 745 11.83 -25.95 -42.02
C ASP A 745 10.51 -26.45 -42.68
N GLY A 746 9.35 -26.24 -42.04
CA GLY A 746 8.09 -26.87 -42.44
C GLY A 746 6.91 -25.94 -42.79
N TYR A 747 6.93 -24.67 -42.39
CA TYR A 747 5.73 -23.79 -42.44
C TYR A 747 5.93 -22.43 -43.11
N LEU A 748 7.16 -22.06 -43.53
CA LEU A 748 7.39 -20.78 -44.22
C LEU A 748 6.59 -20.61 -45.50
N ASP A 749 6.36 -21.66 -46.30
CA ASP A 749 5.59 -21.51 -47.53
C ASP A 749 4.10 -21.21 -47.27
N ARG A 750 3.54 -21.76 -46.18
CA ARG A 750 2.20 -21.39 -45.71
C ARG A 750 2.17 -19.95 -45.17
N LEU A 751 3.23 -19.50 -44.50
CA LEU A 751 3.37 -18.12 -44.05
C LEU A 751 3.42 -17.13 -45.23
N LYS A 752 4.25 -17.40 -46.26
CA LYS A 752 4.36 -16.57 -47.48
C LYS A 752 3.01 -16.38 -48.20
N GLN A 753 2.17 -17.40 -48.19
CA GLN A 753 0.83 -17.40 -48.79
C GLN A 753 -0.24 -16.72 -47.91
N THR A 754 0.01 -16.59 -46.60
CA THR A 754 -0.95 -15.99 -45.67
C THR A 754 -0.92 -14.47 -45.78
N LYS A 755 -2.09 -13.83 -45.87
CA LYS A 755 -2.26 -12.38 -45.76
C LYS A 755 -3.10 -12.06 -44.52
N ALA A 756 -2.53 -11.26 -43.63
CA ALA A 756 -3.19 -10.71 -42.45
C ALA A 756 -2.64 -9.30 -42.21
N GLU A 757 -3.44 -8.39 -41.66
CA GLU A 757 -2.98 -7.04 -41.29
C GLU A 757 -2.03 -7.08 -40.09
N THR A 758 -2.19 -8.06 -39.20
CA THR A 758 -1.32 -8.25 -38.03
C THR A 758 -0.89 -9.70 -37.85
N TYR A 759 0.38 -9.93 -37.52
CA TYR A 759 0.94 -11.24 -37.18
C TYR A 759 1.40 -11.24 -35.72
N PHE A 760 0.84 -12.15 -34.93
CA PHE A 760 1.27 -12.44 -33.56
C PHE A 760 2.24 -13.63 -33.58
N ILE A 761 3.46 -13.46 -33.07
CA ILE A 761 4.45 -14.54 -32.96
C ILE A 761 4.55 -14.99 -31.50
N VAL A 762 4.12 -16.22 -31.26
CA VAL A 762 4.00 -16.89 -29.96
C VAL A 762 4.75 -18.23 -30.01
N LEU A 763 6.07 -18.15 -30.16
CA LEU A 763 6.98 -19.31 -30.23
C LEU A 763 8.11 -19.18 -29.21
N GLY A 764 8.63 -20.33 -28.79
CA GLY A 764 9.80 -20.43 -27.92
C GLY A 764 9.67 -21.47 -26.79
N ILE A 765 8.45 -21.91 -26.44
CA ILE A 765 8.26 -22.92 -25.38
C ILE A 765 9.00 -24.21 -25.75
N ASN A 766 8.84 -24.68 -26.99
CA ASN A 766 9.47 -25.91 -27.45
C ASN A 766 10.96 -25.73 -27.82
N ASP A 767 11.40 -24.53 -28.22
CA ASP A 767 12.82 -24.20 -28.40
C ASP A 767 13.60 -24.30 -27.08
N ALA A 768 12.92 -24.01 -25.98
CA ALA A 768 13.45 -24.09 -24.63
C ALA A 768 13.38 -25.51 -24.02
N SER A 769 12.67 -26.46 -24.64
CA SER A 769 12.64 -27.84 -24.17
C SER A 769 14.01 -28.52 -24.36
N PRO A 770 14.54 -29.22 -23.34
CA PRO A 770 15.80 -29.97 -23.44
C PRO A 770 15.84 -30.94 -24.63
N ASP A 771 14.69 -31.52 -24.99
CA ASP A 771 14.57 -32.56 -26.01
C ASP A 771 14.77 -32.05 -27.45
N ASN A 772 14.62 -30.74 -27.69
CA ASN A 772 14.73 -30.15 -29.05
C ASN A 772 16.12 -29.57 -29.35
N ASN A 773 16.98 -29.38 -28.33
CA ASN A 773 18.37 -28.91 -28.43
C ASN A 773 18.62 -27.72 -29.41
N ILE A 774 17.72 -26.74 -29.44
CA ILE A 774 17.90 -25.52 -30.24
C ILE A 774 18.90 -24.60 -29.52
N GLU A 775 20.01 -24.30 -30.18
CA GLU A 775 20.99 -23.33 -29.67
C GLU A 775 20.35 -21.94 -29.63
N LEU A 776 20.57 -21.19 -28.55
CA LEU A 776 19.96 -19.87 -28.40
C LEU A 776 20.47 -18.91 -29.48
N GLY A 777 21.78 -18.84 -29.66
CA GLY A 777 22.41 -17.87 -30.54
C GLY A 777 22.47 -16.46 -29.96
N SER A 778 22.67 -15.48 -30.83
CA SER A 778 22.73 -14.06 -30.47
C SER A 778 22.24 -13.15 -31.61
N LEU A 779 22.20 -11.83 -31.38
CA LEU A 779 21.90 -10.85 -32.44
C LEU A 779 22.85 -10.95 -33.64
N ASP A 780 24.08 -11.42 -33.45
CA ASP A 780 25.03 -11.62 -34.55
C ASP A 780 24.57 -12.70 -35.54
N ASP A 781 23.63 -13.57 -35.17
CA ASP A 781 23.06 -14.59 -36.07
C ASP A 781 22.04 -14.00 -37.06
N ILE A 782 21.58 -12.77 -36.83
CA ILE A 782 20.67 -12.06 -37.74
C ILE A 782 21.51 -11.43 -38.86
N LYS A 783 21.46 -12.01 -40.06
CA LYS A 783 22.18 -11.55 -41.26
C LYS A 783 21.25 -10.76 -42.18
N ASN A 784 21.85 -9.93 -43.05
CA ASN A 784 21.12 -9.14 -44.06
C ASN A 784 20.30 -10.02 -45.04
N ASP A 785 20.74 -11.24 -45.30
CA ASP A 785 19.95 -12.28 -45.97
C ASP A 785 19.59 -13.34 -44.92
N SER A 786 18.33 -13.32 -44.47
CA SER A 786 17.86 -14.21 -43.41
C SER A 786 17.91 -15.69 -43.80
N SER A 787 17.91 -16.02 -45.10
CA SER A 787 18.12 -17.41 -45.53
C SER A 787 19.50 -17.95 -45.12
N THR A 788 20.49 -17.07 -44.93
CA THR A 788 21.85 -17.40 -44.49
C THR A 788 22.06 -17.42 -42.97
N ASN A 789 21.04 -17.08 -42.17
CA ASN A 789 21.15 -17.08 -40.70
C ASN A 789 21.59 -18.46 -40.16
N PRO A 790 22.50 -18.52 -39.17
CA PRO A 790 22.82 -19.73 -38.43
C PRO A 790 21.59 -20.43 -37.85
N GLN A 791 21.73 -21.73 -37.54
CA GLN A 791 20.61 -22.56 -37.06
C GLN A 791 20.32 -22.39 -35.57
N THR A 792 20.12 -21.15 -35.14
CA THR A 792 19.88 -20.75 -33.75
C THR A 792 18.49 -20.15 -33.57
N PHE A 793 18.02 -20.01 -32.33
CA PHE A 793 16.74 -19.37 -32.02
C PHE A 793 16.68 -17.94 -32.59
N TYR A 794 17.72 -17.11 -32.40
CA TYR A 794 17.79 -15.78 -33.03
C TYR A 794 17.71 -15.87 -34.55
N GLY A 795 18.49 -16.77 -35.18
CA GLY A 795 18.53 -16.92 -36.63
C GLY A 795 17.20 -17.35 -37.26
N ASP A 796 16.51 -18.31 -36.64
CA ASP A 796 15.22 -18.82 -37.12
C ASP A 796 14.05 -17.87 -36.83
N TYR A 797 14.05 -17.21 -35.67
CA TYR A 797 13.02 -16.22 -35.34
C TYR A 797 13.11 -15.00 -36.29
N ALA A 798 14.33 -14.57 -36.63
CA ALA A 798 14.59 -13.58 -37.67
C ALA A 798 14.04 -14.00 -39.05
N ARG A 799 14.28 -15.25 -39.49
CA ARG A 799 13.72 -15.79 -40.74
C ARG A 799 12.20 -15.68 -40.82
N ILE A 800 11.50 -15.92 -39.71
CA ILE A 800 10.04 -15.80 -39.63
C ILE A 800 9.63 -14.33 -39.81
N ILE A 801 10.25 -13.39 -39.08
CA ILE A 801 9.97 -11.95 -39.17
C ILE A 801 10.25 -11.42 -40.58
N ASP A 802 11.40 -11.76 -41.16
CA ASP A 802 11.78 -11.28 -42.49
C ASP A 802 10.90 -11.89 -43.60
N THR A 803 10.42 -13.12 -43.43
CA THR A 803 9.42 -13.70 -44.35
C THR A 803 8.12 -12.88 -44.35
N ILE A 804 7.67 -12.40 -43.18
CA ILE A 804 6.50 -11.51 -43.09
C ILE A 804 6.83 -10.17 -43.74
N LYS A 805 7.95 -9.53 -43.39
CA LYS A 805 8.35 -8.22 -43.96
C LYS A 805 8.52 -8.25 -45.48
N GLN A 806 8.98 -9.37 -46.05
CA GLN A 806 9.13 -9.55 -47.49
C GLN A 806 7.79 -9.81 -48.20
N THR A 807 6.89 -10.59 -47.61
CA THR A 807 5.65 -11.03 -48.29
C THR A 807 4.42 -10.18 -47.98
N SER A 808 4.41 -9.50 -46.83
CA SER A 808 3.33 -8.65 -46.33
C SER A 808 3.92 -7.40 -45.65
N PRO A 809 4.63 -6.52 -46.40
CA PRO A 809 5.44 -5.43 -45.84
C PRO A 809 4.66 -4.38 -45.05
N ASN A 810 3.36 -4.22 -45.31
CA ASN A 810 2.50 -3.26 -44.62
C ASN A 810 1.91 -3.81 -43.31
N SER A 811 2.05 -5.11 -43.05
CA SER A 811 1.46 -5.77 -41.89
C SER A 811 2.24 -5.47 -40.62
N LYS A 812 1.50 -5.39 -39.51
CA LYS A 812 2.07 -5.24 -38.17
C LYS A 812 2.56 -6.59 -37.65
N ILE A 813 3.65 -6.59 -36.89
CA ILE A 813 4.22 -7.78 -36.27
C ILE A 813 4.38 -7.49 -34.78
N VAL A 814 3.81 -8.35 -33.94
CA VAL A 814 3.89 -8.23 -32.48
C VAL A 814 4.37 -9.55 -31.90
N LEU A 815 5.39 -9.48 -31.05
CA LEU A 815 6.04 -10.65 -30.46
C LEU A 815 5.50 -10.89 -29.04
N PHE A 816 5.42 -12.14 -28.60
CA PHE A 816 5.07 -12.48 -27.21
C PHE A 816 6.25 -13.14 -26.50
N THR A 817 6.45 -12.81 -25.22
CA THR A 817 7.31 -13.58 -24.32
C THR A 817 6.69 -14.95 -23.97
N ILE A 818 7.45 -15.83 -23.33
CA ILE A 818 7.06 -17.23 -23.14
C ILE A 818 5.84 -17.37 -22.22
N MET A 819 4.75 -17.97 -22.73
CA MET A 819 3.48 -18.11 -22.01
C MET A 819 3.53 -19.08 -20.81
N ALA A 820 4.34 -20.13 -20.86
CA ALA A 820 4.46 -21.14 -19.81
C ALA A 820 5.75 -20.99 -18.99
N ASP A 821 5.67 -20.99 -17.67
CA ASP A 821 6.85 -20.91 -16.80
C ASP A 821 7.32 -22.28 -16.30
N TRP A 822 8.34 -22.80 -16.96
CA TRP A 822 9.15 -23.92 -16.50
C TRP A 822 10.63 -23.50 -16.40
N GLY A 823 10.89 -22.26 -15.95
CA GLY A 823 12.23 -21.65 -15.91
C GLY A 823 12.72 -21.10 -17.26
N LEU A 824 11.96 -21.34 -18.33
CA LEU A 824 12.30 -21.02 -19.73
C LEU A 824 12.46 -19.52 -19.99
N ARG A 825 11.63 -18.70 -19.31
CA ARG A 825 11.54 -17.24 -19.45
C ARG A 825 12.89 -16.55 -19.29
N THR A 826 13.69 -16.99 -18.31
CA THR A 826 15.02 -16.40 -18.01
C THR A 826 15.99 -16.42 -19.19
N LYS A 827 15.83 -17.35 -20.13
CA LYS A 827 16.70 -17.52 -21.31
C LYS A 827 16.08 -16.92 -22.57
N PHE A 828 14.78 -17.12 -22.80
CA PHE A 828 14.14 -16.78 -24.08
C PHE A 828 13.42 -15.43 -24.08
N ASP A 829 12.89 -14.94 -22.95
CA ASP A 829 12.25 -13.61 -22.91
C ASP A 829 13.25 -12.49 -23.23
N PRO A 830 14.51 -12.49 -22.72
CA PRO A 830 15.52 -11.52 -23.14
C PRO A 830 15.84 -11.62 -24.64
N ALA A 831 15.86 -12.83 -25.20
CA ALA A 831 16.12 -13.03 -26.63
C ALA A 831 14.99 -12.44 -27.50
N ILE A 832 13.74 -12.71 -27.16
CA ILE A 832 12.56 -12.16 -27.86
C ILE A 832 12.54 -10.63 -27.74
N LYS A 833 12.81 -10.08 -26.55
CA LYS A 833 12.94 -8.62 -26.34
C LYS A 833 14.07 -8.01 -27.17
N ASN A 834 15.23 -8.66 -27.28
CA ASN A 834 16.34 -8.22 -28.13
C ASN A 834 16.00 -8.25 -29.62
N ILE A 835 15.33 -9.31 -30.09
CA ILE A 835 14.87 -9.45 -31.49
C ILE A 835 13.84 -8.36 -31.83
N GLY A 836 12.86 -8.12 -30.95
CA GLY A 836 11.88 -7.04 -31.12
C GLY A 836 12.55 -5.68 -31.21
N LYS A 837 13.50 -5.39 -30.31
CA LYS A 837 14.31 -4.17 -30.34
C LYS A 837 15.13 -4.01 -31.62
N TYR A 838 15.76 -5.09 -32.11
CA TYR A 838 16.54 -5.07 -33.35
C TYR A 838 15.67 -4.70 -34.56
N TYR A 839 14.45 -5.22 -34.63
CA TYR A 839 13.53 -5.00 -35.76
C TYR A 839 12.58 -3.80 -35.61
N GLY A 840 12.61 -3.09 -34.49
CA GLY A 840 11.68 -1.99 -34.17
C GLY A 840 10.23 -2.46 -34.01
N LEU A 841 10.01 -3.64 -33.40
CA LEU A 841 8.70 -4.27 -33.26
C LEU A 841 8.21 -4.27 -31.80
N PRO A 842 6.90 -4.05 -31.55
CA PRO A 842 6.31 -4.23 -30.23
C PRO A 842 6.47 -5.65 -29.70
N VAL A 843 6.77 -5.77 -28.40
CA VAL A 843 6.88 -7.03 -27.68
C VAL A 843 5.95 -7.00 -26.48
N ILE A 844 4.97 -7.91 -26.44
CA ILE A 844 4.11 -8.15 -25.30
C ILE A 844 4.86 -9.02 -24.30
N ASN A 845 5.09 -8.47 -23.11
CA ASN A 845 5.52 -9.28 -21.98
C ASN A 845 4.29 -9.84 -21.26
N VAL A 846 4.09 -11.16 -21.31
CA VAL A 846 2.90 -11.79 -20.71
C VAL A 846 2.83 -11.62 -19.19
N LEU A 847 3.97 -11.35 -18.53
CA LEU A 847 4.03 -11.06 -17.10
C LEU A 847 3.49 -9.66 -16.71
N ASP A 848 3.18 -8.79 -17.68
CA ASP A 848 2.50 -7.51 -17.43
C ASP A 848 1.00 -7.71 -17.12
N ASP A 849 0.52 -8.97 -17.17
CA ASP A 849 -0.75 -9.40 -16.60
C ASP A 849 -0.51 -10.43 -15.48
N GLN A 850 -0.93 -10.06 -14.27
CA GLN A 850 -0.84 -10.87 -13.05
C GLN A 850 -1.45 -12.28 -13.18
N TYR A 851 -2.36 -12.51 -14.13
CA TYR A 851 -2.89 -13.84 -14.44
C TYR A 851 -1.78 -14.88 -14.66
N PHE A 852 -0.74 -14.55 -15.45
CA PHE A 852 0.35 -15.48 -15.78
C PHE A 852 1.28 -15.81 -14.60
N SER A 853 1.16 -15.08 -13.48
CA SER A 853 1.79 -15.37 -12.20
C SER A 853 0.82 -15.92 -11.14
N SER A 854 -0.48 -16.01 -11.45
CA SER A 854 -1.52 -16.37 -10.49
C SER A 854 -1.68 -17.88 -10.30
N PRO A 855 -2.14 -18.35 -9.12
CA PRO A 855 -2.59 -19.73 -8.94
C PRO A 855 -3.76 -20.12 -9.86
N LEU A 856 -4.53 -19.15 -10.36
CA LEU A 856 -5.63 -19.42 -11.29
C LEU A 856 -5.12 -19.96 -12.63
N PHE A 857 -4.02 -19.42 -13.14
CA PHE A 857 -3.43 -19.87 -14.41
C PHE A 857 -2.95 -21.32 -14.35
N SER A 858 -2.37 -21.76 -13.24
CA SER A 858 -1.93 -23.16 -13.07
C SER A 858 -3.10 -24.12 -12.77
N THR A 859 -4.08 -23.71 -11.96
CA THR A 859 -5.27 -24.55 -11.67
C THR A 859 -6.17 -24.79 -12.89
N LEU A 860 -6.13 -23.92 -13.88
CA LEU A 860 -6.87 -24.07 -15.15
C LEU A 860 -6.10 -24.87 -16.23
N GLN A 861 -4.95 -25.45 -15.89
CA GLN A 861 -4.18 -26.34 -16.76
C GLN A 861 -4.39 -27.82 -16.44
N SER A 862 -4.19 -28.68 -17.44
CA SER A 862 -4.10 -30.13 -17.27
C SER A 862 -3.05 -30.66 -18.25
N GLY A 863 -2.16 -31.54 -17.78
CA GLY A 863 -0.98 -31.97 -18.57
C GLY A 863 -0.07 -30.80 -19.00
N GLY A 864 0.05 -29.75 -18.19
CA GLY A 864 0.85 -28.55 -18.52
C GLY A 864 0.29 -27.68 -19.66
N HIS A 865 -0.96 -27.88 -20.06
CA HIS A 865 -1.64 -27.12 -21.11
C HIS A 865 -2.98 -26.55 -20.60
N PRO A 866 -3.44 -25.39 -21.10
CA PRO A 866 -4.74 -24.84 -20.70
C PRO A 866 -5.90 -25.79 -21.00
N THR A 867 -6.84 -25.91 -20.06
CA THR A 867 -8.14 -26.55 -20.30
C THR A 867 -9.02 -25.67 -21.21
N VAL A 868 -10.17 -26.16 -21.68
CA VAL A 868 -11.09 -25.33 -22.49
C VAL A 868 -11.56 -24.06 -21.75
N PRO A 869 -11.93 -24.08 -20.45
CA PRO A 869 -12.12 -22.86 -19.67
C PRO A 869 -10.85 -22.02 -19.54
N GLY A 870 -9.70 -22.67 -19.36
CA GLY A 870 -8.38 -22.03 -19.33
C GLY A 870 -8.06 -21.23 -20.60
N TYR A 871 -8.38 -21.74 -21.79
CA TYR A 871 -8.24 -21.01 -23.06
C TYR A 871 -9.18 -19.81 -23.17
N GLY A 872 -10.40 -19.91 -22.63
CA GLY A 872 -11.34 -18.78 -22.59
C GLY A 872 -10.85 -17.64 -21.68
N ILE A 873 -10.32 -17.96 -20.50
CA ILE A 873 -9.76 -16.97 -19.58
C ILE A 873 -8.42 -16.43 -20.11
N LEU A 874 -7.55 -17.28 -20.65
CA LEU A 874 -6.33 -16.89 -21.35
C LEU A 874 -6.60 -15.89 -22.49
N ALA A 875 -7.67 -16.09 -23.25
CA ALA A 875 -8.07 -15.15 -24.30
C ALA A 875 -8.30 -13.74 -23.74
N ASN A 876 -9.04 -13.60 -22.63
CA ASN A 876 -9.33 -12.30 -22.04
C ASN A 876 -8.06 -11.54 -21.62
N HIS A 877 -7.12 -12.23 -20.97
CA HIS A 877 -5.84 -11.65 -20.55
C HIS A 877 -4.93 -11.31 -21.73
N LEU A 878 -4.86 -12.17 -22.75
CA LEU A 878 -4.11 -11.87 -23.98
C LEU A 878 -4.73 -10.70 -24.75
N MET A 879 -6.06 -10.60 -24.83
CA MET A 879 -6.73 -9.46 -25.44
C MET A 879 -6.40 -8.15 -24.71
N GLN A 880 -6.45 -8.13 -23.37
CA GLN A 880 -6.04 -6.96 -22.59
C GLN A 880 -4.57 -6.57 -22.82
N LEU A 881 -3.65 -7.55 -22.88
CA LEU A 881 -2.24 -7.32 -23.19
C LEU A 881 -2.03 -6.76 -24.62
N ILE A 882 -2.80 -7.24 -25.61
CA ILE A 882 -2.77 -6.70 -26.98
C ILE A 882 -3.30 -5.26 -26.99
N GLN A 883 -4.38 -4.97 -26.28
CA GLN A 883 -4.93 -3.61 -26.17
C GLN A 883 -3.92 -2.64 -25.54
N LYS A 884 -3.25 -3.05 -24.45
CA LYS A 884 -2.15 -2.29 -23.82
C LYS A 884 -1.02 -2.06 -24.82
N CYS A 885 -0.55 -3.10 -25.51
CA CYS A 885 0.49 -3.02 -26.53
C CYS A 885 0.18 -1.98 -27.63
N VAL A 886 -1.08 -1.91 -28.09
CA VAL A 886 -1.52 -0.88 -29.06
C VAL A 886 -1.39 0.53 -28.48
N VAL A 887 -1.85 0.71 -27.25
CA VAL A 887 -1.84 1.97 -26.49
C VAL A 887 -0.43 2.43 -26.08
N ASP A 888 0.50 1.49 -25.96
CA ASP A 888 1.91 1.74 -25.64
C ASP A 888 2.77 1.99 -26.88
N ASN A 889 2.27 1.68 -28.08
CA ASN A 889 2.98 1.84 -29.35
C ASN A 889 2.14 2.62 -30.38
N PRO A 890 1.58 3.81 -30.05
CA PRO A 890 0.62 4.50 -30.91
C PRO A 890 1.17 4.75 -32.32
N ASP A 891 2.39 5.26 -32.46
CA ASP A 891 3.00 5.53 -33.77
C ASP A 891 3.13 4.29 -34.67
N TYR A 892 3.26 3.10 -34.08
CA TYR A 892 3.30 1.85 -34.83
C TYR A 892 1.92 1.46 -35.38
N PHE A 893 0.83 1.84 -34.70
CA PHE A 893 -0.54 1.44 -35.02
C PHE A 893 -1.44 2.57 -35.57
N ASN A 894 -1.04 3.85 -35.50
CA ASN A 894 -1.83 5.04 -35.84
C ASN A 894 -2.50 5.03 -37.23
N PHE A 895 -1.87 4.37 -38.22
CA PHE A 895 -2.35 4.31 -39.61
C PHE A 895 -2.76 2.88 -40.03
N MET A 896 -3.18 2.05 -39.08
CA MET A 896 -3.65 0.70 -39.39
C MET A 896 -5.01 0.73 -40.11
N GLY A 897 -5.12 -0.03 -41.21
CA GLY A 897 -6.31 -0.04 -42.07
C GLY A 897 -6.45 1.16 -43.02
N CYS A 898 -5.42 2.02 -43.13
CA CYS A 898 -5.35 3.16 -44.05
C CYS A 898 -4.47 2.87 -45.28
#